data_AF-A0A5E7P959-F1
#
_entry.id   AF-A0A5E7P959-F1
#
_cell.length_a   1.000
_cell.length_b   1.000
_cell.length_c   1.000
_cell.angle_alpha   90.00
_cell.angle_beta   90.00
_cell.angle_gamma   90.00
#
_symmetry.space_group_name_H-M   'P 1'
#
loop_
_entity.id
_entity.type
_entity.pdbx_description
1 polymer ?
#
loop_
_entity_poly.entity_id
_entity_poly.type
_entity_poly.pdbx_seq_one_letter_code
_entity_poly.pdbx_strand_id
1 'polypeptide(L)'
;MEMQKLDRLKKLEREVQDFHPLLRVLLKRIPYIRNMEYNQGPAEKGADFVLEKFDSVLDATSYIGVIVKVGKIKQDFTEIERQIDECGMERTFDNGKKKIYLSEIWIITNDSITDSAQQKIHFKFKHTSIVFFDVEKVAGLIDKFYSEYWTDLSVKLGEYIRKLRTFSDSITKNSAILEFQENINIEQRIIKVSSKIKPDRGRERKDQQITVHDAIRNESLVFLEGYMGAGKSNLVKRAIERMTEPGVIHSEKIIPIGMTFKEYFDTHKENIDQILAAVIEESNTDPAKHIYLLIVDGLDEVPLSDDVRRECLAKLSREVHNRDNIKALITSRPIEDLKEKNEIDKNFARYQVLPLTTRQLLIFIEKACDNPVALERLTAGMERSVLFRHLPKTPISAILLARILKEDPAELPSTMTELYSKYSELVLGRWDMSKGIQSQKEYEVIDSVCMELGSYVIENGLTDVSASEVEGFFKTYVSDRNLKIDIASVFERFLSKGEIFSHNTRKLTISFKHRTFAEYFSAKKMLRENKNIQASQVFDPYWCTVYFFLIGLKRDCPELLTEIFEVTNLPPQQEIIKAYQTGQYLLAGHLTPYKTIKVGLKESFSLIAKLLSEGLSGNNPLSALPPVQLIYLLAYGMSHTYGYKYFEDAINESIIEKIKGPTDERDMYELFFLTTTTAYLGNNNAFDALIKQHGKSLPELLRLGISHFNDDFSLKSAVTSKYIKKLHKGLHSRGNFNEMIAKLYDIPVAETLEKSKAIGGK
;
A
#
# COMPACT_ATOMS: atom_id res chain seq x y z
N MET A 1 20.08 26.76 0.99
CA MET A 1 21.11 25.74 1.23
C MET A 1 22.13 25.70 0.09
N GLU A 2 21.70 25.74 -1.19
CA GLU A 2 22.62 25.80 -2.36
C GLU A 2 23.60 26.98 -2.33
N MET A 3 23.14 28.19 -2.02
CA MET A 3 24.00 29.38 -1.99
C MET A 3 25.12 29.31 -0.93
N GLN A 4 24.92 28.59 0.17
CA GLN A 4 25.94 28.36 1.21
C GLN A 4 27.01 27.35 0.78
N LYS A 5 26.62 26.33 -0.01
CA LYS A 5 27.55 25.33 -0.56
C LYS A 5 28.50 25.96 -1.58
N LEU A 6 27.96 26.79 -2.47
CA LEU A 6 28.77 27.53 -3.45
C LEU A 6 29.74 28.50 -2.76
N ASP A 7 29.28 29.19 -1.72
CA ASP A 7 30.14 30.10 -0.92
C ASP A 7 31.27 29.35 -0.18
N ARG A 8 31.01 28.13 0.32
CA ARG A 8 32.04 27.27 0.95
C ARG A 8 33.15 26.86 -0.02
N LEU A 9 32.83 26.56 -1.28
CA LEU A 9 33.84 26.23 -2.29
C LEU A 9 34.63 27.45 -2.76
N LYS A 10 33.97 28.61 -2.91
CA LYS A 10 34.64 29.86 -3.32
C LYS A 10 35.63 30.38 -2.28
N LYS A 11 35.48 30.00 -1.02
CA LYS A 11 36.40 30.35 0.08
C LYS A 11 37.69 29.52 0.12
N LEU A 12 37.86 28.52 -0.75
CA LEU A 12 39.13 27.81 -0.87
C LEU A 12 40.16 28.76 -1.52
N GLU A 13 41.19 29.14 -0.78
CA GLU A 13 42.19 30.12 -1.23
C GLU A 13 43.47 29.46 -1.75
N ARG A 14 43.82 28.25 -1.27
CA ARG A 14 45.06 27.57 -1.66
C ARG A 14 44.78 26.33 -2.52
N GLU A 15 45.24 26.36 -3.76
CA GLU A 15 45.08 25.29 -4.76
C GLU A 15 45.57 23.93 -4.24
N VAL A 16 46.82 23.87 -3.78
CA VAL A 16 47.48 22.65 -3.32
C VAL A 16 47.01 22.18 -1.94
N GLN A 17 46.80 23.11 -1.00
CA GLN A 17 46.56 22.76 0.41
C GLN A 17 45.09 22.51 0.71
N ASP A 18 44.18 23.14 -0.05
CA ASP A 18 42.75 23.09 0.22
C ASP A 18 41.99 22.38 -0.90
N PHE A 19 42.22 22.75 -2.16
CA PHE A 19 41.40 22.25 -3.27
C PHE A 19 41.84 20.87 -3.78
N HIS A 20 43.15 20.59 -3.85
CA HIS A 20 43.68 19.29 -4.27
C HIS A 20 43.26 18.13 -3.35
N PRO A 21 43.28 18.24 -2.00
CA PRO A 21 42.79 17.19 -1.12
C PRO A 21 41.31 16.84 -1.33
N LEU A 22 40.47 17.86 -1.56
CA LEU A 22 39.05 17.67 -1.89
C LEU A 22 38.87 16.87 -3.19
N LEU A 23 39.54 17.30 -4.25
CA LEU A 23 39.45 16.64 -5.56
C LEU A 23 40.01 15.23 -5.53
N ARG A 24 41.06 14.97 -4.74
CA ARG A 24 41.63 13.63 -4.57
C ARG A 24 40.62 12.63 -4.00
N VAL A 25 39.79 13.06 -3.05
CA VAL A 25 38.72 12.20 -2.48
C VAL A 25 37.56 12.09 -3.45
N LEU A 26 37.12 13.21 -4.03
CA LEU A 26 35.98 13.27 -4.94
C LEU A 26 36.19 12.39 -6.20
N LEU A 27 37.31 12.60 -6.90
CA LEU A 27 37.59 11.93 -8.17
C LEU A 27 37.82 10.42 -7.99
N LYS A 28 38.37 9.96 -6.85
CA LYS A 28 38.48 8.52 -6.53
C LYS A 28 37.14 7.82 -6.32
N ARG A 29 36.09 8.58 -5.99
CA ARG A 29 34.75 8.04 -5.71
C ARG A 29 33.88 7.94 -6.97
N ILE A 30 34.35 8.42 -8.12
CA ILE A 30 33.61 8.34 -9.37
C ILE A 30 33.73 6.90 -9.92
N PRO A 31 32.62 6.17 -10.14
CA PRO A 31 32.64 4.72 -10.44
C PRO A 31 33.45 4.30 -11.66
N TYR A 32 33.60 5.19 -12.65
CA TYR A 32 34.28 4.91 -13.92
C TYR A 32 35.78 5.24 -13.89
N ILE A 33 36.27 5.83 -12.80
CA ILE A 33 37.70 6.12 -12.61
C ILE A 33 38.32 4.95 -11.85
N ARG A 34 39.21 4.20 -12.52
CA ARG A 34 39.86 3.00 -11.95
C ARG A 34 41.09 3.35 -11.14
N ASN A 35 41.88 4.32 -11.62
CA ASN A 35 43.13 4.71 -10.99
C ASN A 35 43.37 6.23 -11.12
N MET A 36 44.13 6.80 -10.18
CA MET A 36 44.47 8.22 -10.14
C MET A 36 45.89 8.41 -9.63
N GLU A 37 46.70 9.16 -10.39
CA GLU A 37 47.99 9.67 -9.95
C GLU A 37 47.91 11.18 -9.65
N TYR A 38 48.58 11.59 -8.58
CA TYR A 38 48.72 12.99 -8.18
C TYR A 38 50.16 13.44 -8.43
N ASN A 39 50.37 14.34 -9.37
CA ASN A 39 51.68 14.67 -9.90
C ASN A 39 52.03 16.12 -9.56
N GLN A 40 52.49 16.36 -8.33
CA GLN A 40 52.94 17.68 -7.90
C GLN A 40 54.46 17.81 -8.00
N GLY A 41 54.96 18.80 -8.75
CA GLY A 41 56.41 19.08 -8.89
C GLY A 41 56.95 18.84 -10.32
N PRO A 42 58.26 18.57 -10.51
CA PRO A 42 58.89 18.52 -11.85
C PRO A 42 58.31 17.48 -12.83
N ALA A 43 57.48 16.55 -12.33
CA ALA A 43 56.81 15.51 -13.10
C ALA A 43 55.36 15.86 -13.51
N GLU A 44 54.84 17.02 -13.09
CA GLU A 44 53.48 17.51 -13.36
C GLU A 44 53.19 17.60 -14.87
N LYS A 45 54.20 18.01 -15.66
CA LYS A 45 54.14 18.18 -17.12
C LYS A 45 52.88 18.96 -17.57
N GLY A 46 52.28 19.79 -16.72
CA GLY A 46 51.07 20.56 -17.01
C GLY A 46 49.73 19.93 -16.59
N ALA A 47 49.69 18.80 -15.86
CA ALA A 47 48.45 18.33 -15.22
C ALA A 47 48.67 17.92 -13.76
N ASP A 48 47.82 18.41 -12.87
CA ASP A 48 47.86 18.16 -11.42
C ASP A 48 47.44 16.73 -11.07
N PHE A 49 46.43 16.19 -11.78
CA PHE A 49 46.00 14.80 -11.65
C PHE A 49 45.95 14.11 -13.01
N VAL A 50 46.24 12.81 -13.02
CA VAL A 50 46.01 11.94 -14.18
C VAL A 50 45.05 10.84 -13.78
N LEU A 51 43.95 10.70 -14.52
CA LEU A 51 42.88 9.75 -14.24
C LEU A 51 42.81 8.67 -15.31
N GLU A 52 42.62 7.43 -14.89
CA GLU A 52 42.32 6.30 -15.77
C GLU A 52 40.81 6.04 -15.77
N LYS A 53 40.15 6.34 -16.88
CA LYS A 53 38.70 6.15 -17.06
C LYS A 53 38.43 4.91 -17.90
N PHE A 54 37.49 4.08 -17.45
CA PHE A 54 37.07 2.89 -18.17
C PHE A 54 35.67 3.07 -18.77
N ASP A 55 35.53 2.79 -20.06
CA ASP A 55 34.24 2.73 -20.74
C ASP A 55 33.76 1.27 -20.82
N SER A 56 32.68 0.97 -20.09
CA SER A 56 32.11 -0.38 -20.02
C SER A 56 31.41 -0.84 -21.29
N VAL A 57 31.04 0.09 -22.19
CA VAL A 57 30.35 -0.23 -23.45
C VAL A 57 31.37 -0.56 -24.53
N LEU A 58 32.49 0.16 -24.54
CA LEU A 58 33.54 0.01 -25.55
C LEU A 58 34.70 -0.90 -25.10
N ASP A 59 34.70 -1.34 -23.84
CA ASP A 59 35.79 -2.08 -23.18
C ASP A 59 37.17 -1.42 -23.39
N ALA A 60 37.18 -0.08 -23.36
CA ALA A 60 38.34 0.73 -23.66
C ALA A 60 38.73 1.60 -22.46
N THR A 61 40.02 1.85 -22.31
CA THR A 61 40.56 2.69 -21.24
C THR A 61 41.10 4.00 -21.83
N SER A 62 40.68 5.12 -21.27
CA SER A 62 41.10 6.46 -21.67
C SER A 62 41.77 7.18 -20.50
N TYR A 63 42.68 8.11 -20.82
CA TYR A 63 43.46 8.84 -19.82
C TYR A 63 43.10 10.33 -19.86
N ILE A 64 42.82 10.89 -18.68
CA ILE A 64 42.36 12.27 -18.54
C ILE A 64 43.38 13.05 -17.72
N GLY A 65 43.84 14.19 -18.26
CA GLY A 65 44.65 15.15 -17.50
C GLY A 65 43.75 16.16 -16.81
N VAL A 66 43.96 16.41 -15.52
CA VAL A 66 43.19 17.40 -14.76
C VAL A 66 44.08 18.58 -14.43
N ILE A 67 43.65 19.76 -14.83
CA ILE A 67 44.25 21.04 -14.48
C ILE A 67 43.34 21.72 -13.47
N VAL A 68 43.87 22.08 -12.32
CA VAL A 68 43.12 22.70 -11.23
C VAL A 68 43.55 24.16 -11.09
N LYS A 69 42.57 25.07 -10.94
CA LYS A 69 42.84 26.50 -10.67
C LYS A 69 41.91 27.04 -9.60
N VAL A 70 42.47 27.86 -8.71
CA VAL A 70 41.67 28.61 -7.73
C VAL A 70 41.27 29.99 -8.26
N GLY A 71 40.00 30.34 -8.12
CA GLY A 71 39.43 31.63 -8.51
C GLY A 71 38.90 31.69 -9.94
N LYS A 72 38.37 32.86 -10.30
CA LYS A 72 37.66 33.07 -11.57
C LYS A 72 38.61 33.06 -12.77
N ILE A 73 38.38 32.15 -13.71
CA ILE A 73 39.13 32.08 -14.97
C ILE A 73 38.59 33.14 -15.95
N LYS A 74 39.41 34.16 -16.22
CA LYS A 74 39.11 35.30 -17.12
C LYS A 74 39.89 35.17 -18.43
N GLN A 75 39.98 36.24 -19.22
CA GLN A 75 40.58 36.24 -20.56
C GLN A 75 42.11 36.15 -20.60
N ASP A 76 42.80 36.31 -19.48
CA ASP A 76 44.25 36.08 -19.37
C ASP A 76 44.47 34.70 -18.76
N PHE A 77 44.74 33.72 -19.63
CA PHE A 77 44.86 32.30 -19.27
C PHE A 77 46.13 31.67 -19.87
N THR A 78 47.17 32.49 -20.10
CA THR A 78 48.47 32.09 -20.67
C THR A 78 49.11 30.89 -19.95
N GLU A 79 48.93 30.79 -18.63
CA GLU A 79 49.38 29.66 -17.83
C GLU A 79 48.62 28.36 -18.14
N ILE A 80 47.29 28.44 -18.30
CA ILE A 80 46.44 27.30 -18.66
C ILE A 80 46.74 26.84 -20.09
N GLU A 81 47.00 27.77 -21.01
CA GLU A 81 47.43 27.41 -22.37
C GLU A 81 48.73 26.62 -22.35
N ARG A 82 49.72 27.09 -21.57
CA ARG A 82 51.00 26.38 -21.40
C ARG A 82 50.78 24.98 -20.82
N GLN A 83 49.93 24.84 -19.80
CA GLN A 83 49.62 23.54 -19.19
C GLN A 83 48.89 22.59 -20.17
N ILE A 84 47.98 23.09 -21.00
CA ILE A 84 47.32 22.30 -22.06
C ILE A 84 48.33 21.83 -23.11
N ASP A 85 49.25 22.70 -23.53
CA ASP A 85 50.31 22.36 -24.49
C ASP A 85 51.26 21.29 -23.89
N GLU A 86 51.65 21.43 -22.63
CA GLU A 86 52.48 20.44 -21.92
C GLU A 86 51.75 19.09 -21.72
N CYS A 87 50.41 19.09 -21.66
CA CYS A 87 49.57 17.88 -21.67
C CYS A 87 49.63 17.07 -22.97
N GLY A 88 50.07 17.66 -24.08
CA GLY A 88 50.24 16.96 -25.36
C GLY A 88 51.44 16.00 -25.41
N MET A 89 52.32 16.01 -24.39
CA MET A 89 53.52 15.18 -24.37
C MET A 89 53.28 13.78 -23.79
N GLU A 90 54.02 12.78 -24.28
CA GLU A 90 54.01 11.41 -23.74
C GLU A 90 54.41 11.40 -22.25
N ARG A 91 53.64 10.66 -21.44
CA ARG A 91 53.87 10.55 -19.99
C ARG A 91 53.87 9.09 -19.54
N THR A 92 54.49 8.85 -18.40
CA THR A 92 54.47 7.56 -17.73
C THR A 92 53.37 7.54 -16.67
N PHE A 93 52.61 6.45 -16.60
CA PHE A 93 51.54 6.19 -15.64
C PHE A 93 51.73 4.82 -15.00
N ASP A 94 51.13 4.60 -13.82
CA ASP A 94 51.29 3.42 -12.98
C ASP A 94 52.74 3.24 -12.48
N ASN A 95 53.27 4.27 -11.79
CA ASN A 95 54.64 4.29 -11.25
C ASN A 95 55.72 3.98 -12.30
N GLY A 96 55.56 4.46 -13.53
CA GLY A 96 56.57 4.30 -14.59
C GLY A 96 56.38 3.09 -15.50
N LYS A 97 55.35 2.26 -15.29
CA LYS A 97 55.18 0.99 -16.03
C LYS A 97 54.56 1.14 -17.42
N LYS A 98 53.77 2.19 -17.66
CA LYS A 98 53.06 2.40 -18.93
C LYS A 98 53.32 3.78 -19.49
N LYS A 99 53.51 3.89 -20.79
CA LYS A 99 53.52 5.15 -21.54
C LYS A 99 52.12 5.44 -22.05
N ILE A 100 51.61 6.62 -21.76
CA ILE A 100 50.23 7.03 -22.06
C ILE A 100 50.18 8.37 -22.77
N TYR A 101 49.10 8.58 -23.53
CA TYR A 101 48.69 9.87 -24.08
C TYR A 101 47.35 10.26 -23.48
N LEU A 102 47.20 11.53 -23.13
CA LEU A 102 45.95 12.06 -22.58
C LEU A 102 44.96 12.28 -23.73
N SER A 103 43.82 11.59 -23.69
CA SER A 103 42.76 11.72 -24.68
C SER A 103 41.82 12.88 -24.40
N GLU A 104 41.78 13.34 -23.15
CA GLU A 104 40.87 14.36 -22.66
C GLU A 104 41.52 15.18 -21.54
N ILE A 105 41.17 16.47 -21.45
CA ILE A 105 41.68 17.38 -20.42
C ILE A 105 40.50 18.00 -19.67
N TRP A 106 40.54 17.93 -18.34
CA TRP A 106 39.56 18.54 -17.45
C TRP A 106 40.15 19.78 -16.81
N ILE A 107 39.48 20.91 -16.96
CA ILE A 107 39.86 22.16 -16.29
C ILE A 107 38.84 22.41 -15.18
N ILE A 108 39.31 22.37 -13.94
CA ILE A 108 38.48 22.46 -12.74
C ILE A 108 38.82 23.73 -11.97
N THR A 109 37.82 24.56 -11.69
CA THR A 109 37.95 25.71 -10.78
C THR A 109 36.92 25.69 -9.66
N ASN A 110 37.28 26.29 -8.53
CA ASN A 110 36.37 26.50 -7.39
C ASN A 110 35.46 27.74 -7.54
N ASP A 111 35.55 28.48 -8.66
CA ASP A 111 34.68 29.61 -9.00
C ASP A 111 34.14 29.48 -10.45
N SER A 112 33.68 30.60 -11.03
CA SER A 112 33.13 30.66 -12.39
C SER A 112 34.20 30.71 -13.48
N ILE A 113 33.87 30.17 -14.66
CA ILE A 113 34.66 30.27 -15.88
C ILE A 113 33.87 31.15 -16.86
N THR A 114 34.47 32.20 -17.41
CA THR A 114 33.77 33.08 -18.37
C THR A 114 33.56 32.41 -19.73
N ASP A 115 32.38 32.59 -20.34
CA ASP A 115 32.04 32.03 -21.66
C ASP A 115 33.06 32.42 -22.74
N SER A 116 33.55 33.67 -22.70
CA SER A 116 34.60 34.13 -23.61
C SER A 116 35.92 33.39 -23.45
N ALA A 117 36.27 32.94 -22.23
CA ALA A 117 37.47 32.14 -22.01
C ALA A 117 37.29 30.70 -22.54
N GLN A 118 36.13 30.08 -22.29
CA GLN A 118 35.83 28.74 -22.83
C GLN A 118 35.87 28.73 -24.36
N GLN A 119 35.25 29.73 -25.00
CA GLN A 119 35.23 29.85 -26.47
C GLN A 119 36.64 30.04 -27.05
N LYS A 120 37.49 30.87 -26.42
CA LYS A 120 38.88 31.06 -26.88
C LYS A 120 39.73 29.79 -26.72
N ILE A 121 39.63 29.09 -25.59
CA ILE A 121 40.37 27.84 -25.35
C ILE A 121 39.93 26.77 -26.35
N HIS A 122 38.63 26.57 -26.57
CA HIS A 122 38.12 25.64 -27.57
C HIS A 122 38.53 26.03 -29.00
N PHE A 123 38.54 27.33 -29.33
CA PHE A 123 38.95 27.78 -30.66
C PHE A 123 40.45 27.55 -30.91
N LYS A 124 41.29 27.66 -29.87
CA LYS A 124 42.74 27.44 -29.99
C LYS A 124 43.09 25.95 -30.01
N PHE A 125 42.40 25.14 -29.20
CA PHE A 125 42.65 23.70 -29.06
C PHE A 125 41.54 22.83 -29.67
N LYS A 126 41.19 23.10 -30.94
CA LYS A 126 40.07 22.41 -31.63
C LYS A 126 40.23 20.88 -31.74
N HIS A 127 41.46 20.39 -31.68
CA HIS A 127 41.79 18.98 -31.84
C HIS A 127 41.89 18.23 -30.50
N THR A 128 41.73 18.92 -29.37
CA THR A 128 41.83 18.33 -28.03
C THR A 128 40.46 18.34 -27.36
N SER A 129 40.06 17.21 -26.76
CA SER A 129 38.82 17.13 -25.98
C SER A 129 39.03 17.82 -24.62
N ILE A 130 38.44 18.99 -24.42
CA ILE A 130 38.56 19.77 -23.18
C ILE A 130 37.18 19.90 -22.52
N VAL A 131 37.09 19.60 -21.22
CA VAL A 131 35.86 19.72 -20.44
C VAL A 131 36.08 20.64 -19.25
N PHE A 132 35.13 21.57 -19.04
CA PHE A 132 35.19 22.59 -18.00
C PHE A 132 34.26 22.27 -16.83
N PHE A 133 34.82 22.32 -15.61
CA PHE A 133 34.10 22.19 -14.35
C PHE A 133 34.21 23.49 -13.57
N ASP A 134 33.09 24.22 -13.50
CA ASP A 134 32.93 25.39 -12.63
C ASP A 134 32.43 25.00 -11.23
N VAL A 135 32.33 25.97 -10.35
CA VAL A 135 31.84 25.79 -8.97
C VAL A 135 30.51 25.05 -8.88
N GLU A 136 29.59 25.25 -9.84
CA GLU A 136 28.28 24.61 -9.84
C GLU A 136 28.39 23.12 -10.21
N LYS A 137 29.16 22.80 -11.25
CA LYS A 137 29.43 21.40 -11.65
C LYS A 137 30.21 20.65 -10.58
N VAL A 138 31.20 21.30 -9.94
CA VAL A 138 31.94 20.71 -8.82
C VAL A 138 31.00 20.46 -7.64
N ALA A 139 30.14 21.41 -7.28
CA ALA A 139 29.15 21.21 -6.23
C ALA A 139 28.18 20.06 -6.55
N GLY A 140 27.73 19.95 -7.80
CA GLY A 140 26.87 18.84 -8.25
C GLY A 140 27.56 17.47 -8.19
N LEU A 141 28.86 17.40 -8.51
CA LEU A 141 29.64 16.18 -8.35
C LEU A 141 29.83 15.81 -6.87
N ILE A 142 30.08 16.79 -6.01
CA ILE A 142 30.16 16.57 -4.56
C ILE A 142 28.82 16.08 -4.03
N ASP A 143 27.69 16.68 -4.40
CA ASP A 143 26.36 16.21 -3.99
C ASP A 143 26.08 14.77 -4.40
N LYS A 144 26.61 14.34 -5.55
CA LYS A 144 26.39 12.99 -6.09
C LYS A 144 27.35 11.93 -5.53
N PHE A 145 28.62 12.28 -5.30
CA PHE A 145 29.67 11.30 -5.00
C PHE A 145 30.44 11.56 -3.69
N TYR A 146 30.31 12.74 -3.09
CA TYR A 146 30.97 13.11 -1.83
C TYR A 146 30.13 14.05 -0.96
N SER A 147 28.84 13.73 -0.78
CA SER A 147 27.88 14.61 -0.11
C SER A 147 28.26 14.91 1.34
N GLU A 148 29.11 14.08 1.95
CA GLU A 148 29.60 14.28 3.33
C GLU A 148 30.53 15.48 3.45
N TYR A 149 31.14 15.97 2.37
CA TYR A 149 31.99 17.18 2.39
C TYR A 149 31.25 18.42 2.92
N TRP A 150 29.94 18.50 2.70
CA TRP A 150 29.13 19.63 3.16
C TRP A 150 28.86 19.63 4.66
N THR A 151 29.19 18.52 5.32
CA THR A 151 28.87 18.25 6.71
C THR A 151 30.19 18.07 7.46
N ASP A 152 30.34 18.61 8.66
CA ASP A 152 31.57 18.45 9.45
C ASP A 152 31.70 17.01 10.05
N LEU A 153 31.20 16.01 9.32
CA LEU A 153 31.27 14.59 9.65
C LEU A 153 32.63 14.05 9.21
N SER A 154 33.23 13.17 10.02
CA SER A 154 34.46 12.50 9.63
C SER A 154 34.21 11.61 8.40
N VAL A 155 35.19 11.49 7.51
CA VAL A 155 35.12 10.64 6.31
C VAL A 155 34.74 9.19 6.68
N LYS A 156 35.30 8.70 7.79
CA LYS A 156 35.01 7.37 8.35
C LYS A 156 33.55 7.20 8.78
N LEU A 157 32.98 8.18 9.47
CA LEU A 157 31.57 8.16 9.87
C LEU A 157 30.64 8.17 8.64
N GLY A 158 30.99 8.93 7.59
CA GLY A 158 30.27 8.91 6.32
C GLY A 158 30.26 7.53 5.66
N GLU A 159 31.42 6.86 5.59
CA GLU A 159 31.53 5.50 5.05
C GLU A 159 30.73 4.48 5.86
N TYR A 160 30.76 4.58 7.19
CA TYR A 160 29.95 3.75 8.09
C TYR A 160 28.44 3.94 7.83
N ILE A 161 27.96 5.18 7.74
CA ILE A 161 26.54 5.48 7.44
C ILE A 161 26.14 4.87 6.09
N ARG A 162 27.00 4.92 5.08
CA ARG A 162 26.72 4.32 3.77
C ARG A 162 26.58 2.79 3.86
N LYS A 163 27.46 2.10 4.61
CA LYS A 163 27.32 0.66 4.87
C LYS A 163 25.99 0.36 5.57
N LEU A 164 25.65 1.15 6.60
CA LEU A 164 24.41 0.97 7.35
C LEU A 164 23.15 1.21 6.50
N ARG A 165 23.17 2.18 5.58
CA ARG A 165 22.09 2.38 4.62
C ARG A 165 21.92 1.17 3.70
N THR A 166 23.03 0.60 3.23
CA THR A 166 23.03 -0.63 2.43
C THR A 166 22.40 -1.80 3.20
N PHE A 167 22.73 -1.94 4.49
CA PHE A 167 22.08 -2.90 5.39
C PHE A 167 20.57 -2.63 5.51
N SER A 168 20.16 -1.39 5.77
CA SER A 168 18.73 -1.03 5.91
C SER A 168 17.92 -1.31 4.63
N ASP A 169 18.53 -1.11 3.46
CA ASP A 169 17.94 -1.47 2.18
C ASP A 169 17.79 -3.00 2.04
N SER A 170 18.80 -3.76 2.45
CA SER A 170 18.78 -5.24 2.38
C SER A 170 17.69 -5.87 3.24
N ILE A 171 17.47 -5.37 4.46
CA ILE A 171 16.37 -5.82 5.34
C ILE A 171 15.01 -5.62 4.67
N THR A 172 14.80 -4.46 4.03
CA THR A 172 13.53 -4.20 3.35
C THR A 172 13.35 -5.04 2.09
N LYS A 173 14.41 -5.30 1.32
CA LYS A 173 14.36 -6.20 0.15
C LYS A 173 14.07 -7.64 0.55
N ASN A 174 14.72 -8.16 1.58
CA ASN A 174 14.49 -9.52 2.08
C ASN A 174 13.10 -9.69 2.72
N SER A 175 12.50 -8.58 3.15
CA SER A 175 11.11 -8.53 3.62
C SER A 175 10.10 -8.21 2.51
N ALA A 176 10.54 -7.75 1.33
CA ALA A 176 9.67 -7.38 0.22
C ALA A 176 9.47 -8.57 -0.71
N ILE A 177 8.54 -9.47 -0.37
CA ILE A 177 8.05 -10.52 -1.29
C ILE A 177 7.38 -9.90 -2.52
N LEU A 178 6.85 -8.69 -2.34
CA LEU A 178 6.27 -7.88 -3.39
C LEU A 178 7.36 -6.94 -3.89
N GLU A 179 7.80 -7.12 -5.14
CA GLU A 179 8.72 -6.22 -5.86
C GLU A 179 8.08 -4.84 -6.13
N PHE A 180 7.63 -4.15 -5.08
CA PHE A 180 7.12 -2.79 -5.19
C PHE A 180 8.32 -1.84 -5.06
N GLN A 181 8.80 -1.35 -6.21
CA GLN A 181 10.06 -0.60 -6.32
C GLN A 181 9.98 0.86 -5.83
N GLU A 182 8.79 1.38 -5.56
CA GLU A 182 8.60 2.78 -5.16
C GLU A 182 8.77 2.95 -3.64
N ASN A 183 9.71 3.81 -3.25
CA ASN A 183 9.95 4.20 -1.85
C ASN A 183 8.84 5.13 -1.33
N ILE A 184 7.61 4.62 -1.20
CA ILE A 184 6.48 5.41 -0.69
C ILE A 184 6.65 5.59 0.82
N ASN A 185 6.84 6.84 1.23
CA ASN A 185 6.98 7.20 2.65
C ASN A 185 5.60 7.42 3.29
N ILE A 186 5.28 6.55 4.26
CA ILE A 186 4.16 6.72 5.18
C ILE A 186 4.69 6.62 6.60
N GLU A 187 4.53 7.70 7.36
CA GLU A 187 4.88 7.73 8.77
C GLU A 187 3.87 6.89 9.57
N GLN A 188 4.26 5.67 9.93
CA GLN A 188 3.47 4.80 10.78
C GLN A 188 3.65 5.19 12.25
N ARG A 189 2.58 5.09 13.03
CA ARG A 189 2.57 5.44 14.45
C ARG A 189 2.64 4.21 15.33
N ILE A 190 3.20 4.38 16.51
CA ILE A 190 3.31 3.33 17.53
C ILE A 190 2.62 3.77 18.82
N ILE A 191 2.19 2.80 19.60
CA ILE A 191 1.54 2.99 20.89
C ILE A 191 2.30 2.23 21.97
N LYS A 192 2.53 2.85 23.13
CA LYS A 192 3.19 2.17 24.26
C LYS A 192 2.21 1.21 24.90
N VAL A 193 2.57 -0.07 24.99
CA VAL A 193 1.72 -1.09 25.62
C VAL A 193 2.05 -1.17 27.10
N SER A 194 1.07 -0.86 27.95
CA SER A 194 1.19 -0.94 29.41
C SER A 194 0.50 -2.21 29.92
N SER A 195 1.23 -3.13 30.54
CA SER A 195 0.67 -4.31 31.20
C SER A 195 0.14 -4.07 32.62
N LYS A 196 0.39 -2.89 33.20
CA LYS A 196 -0.16 -2.52 34.51
C LYS A 196 -1.64 -2.17 34.36
N ILE A 197 -2.52 -3.12 34.68
CA ILE A 197 -3.94 -2.84 34.96
C ILE A 197 -3.95 -1.84 36.12
N LYS A 198 -4.23 -0.57 35.84
CA LYS A 198 -4.43 0.41 36.91
C LYS A 198 -5.84 0.23 37.44
N PRO A 199 -6.03 0.00 38.74
CA PRO A 199 -7.36 0.01 39.33
C PRO A 199 -7.96 1.40 39.12
N ASP A 200 -9.05 1.42 38.36
CA ASP A 200 -10.12 2.39 38.31
C ASP A 200 -9.77 3.85 38.72
N ARG A 201 -9.04 4.54 37.85
CA ARG A 201 -9.08 6.01 37.82
C ARG A 201 -9.72 6.40 36.50
N GLY A 202 -10.98 6.82 36.54
CA GLY A 202 -11.85 7.23 35.42
C GLY A 202 -11.37 8.41 34.57
N ARG A 203 -10.10 8.43 34.18
CA ARG A 203 -9.58 9.21 33.06
C ARG A 203 -8.87 8.25 32.12
N GLU A 204 -9.50 7.97 30.98
CA GLU A 204 -8.79 7.47 29.81
C GLU A 204 -7.65 8.44 29.52
N ARG A 205 -6.41 8.07 29.86
CA ARG A 205 -5.26 8.73 29.26
C ARG A 205 -5.36 8.36 27.78
N LYS A 206 -5.60 9.35 26.91
CA LYS A 206 -5.42 9.16 25.47
C LYS A 206 -4.03 8.57 25.27
N ASP A 207 -3.96 7.33 24.79
CA ASP A 207 -2.71 6.70 24.48
C ASP A 207 -1.96 7.59 23.48
N GLN A 208 -0.78 8.08 23.88
CA GLN A 208 -0.01 8.99 23.05
C GLN A 208 0.58 8.18 21.89
N GLN A 209 0.06 8.45 20.69
CA GLN A 209 0.66 7.95 19.47
C GLN A 209 1.96 8.71 19.22
N ILE A 210 3.08 7.98 19.14
CA ILE A 210 4.40 8.55 18.90
C ILE A 210 5.08 7.91 17.69
N THR A 211 6.21 8.45 17.27
CA THR A 211 7.06 7.84 16.24
C THR A 211 8.08 6.89 16.87
N VAL A 212 8.63 5.96 16.07
CA VAL A 212 9.73 5.08 16.52
C VAL A 212 10.96 5.90 16.94
N HIS A 213 11.24 6.99 16.23
CA HIS A 213 12.32 7.91 16.56
C HIS A 213 12.14 8.54 17.95
N ASP A 214 10.92 8.97 18.30
CA ASP A 214 10.64 9.53 19.62
C ASP A 214 10.75 8.46 20.73
N ALA A 215 10.37 7.21 20.46
CA ALA A 215 10.55 6.11 21.41
C ALA A 215 12.04 5.85 21.70
N ILE A 216 12.87 5.77 20.65
CA ILE A 216 14.32 5.59 20.77
C ILE A 216 14.96 6.74 21.56
N ARG A 217 14.48 7.97 21.38
CA ARG A 217 15.00 9.14 22.09
C ARG A 217 14.73 9.07 23.59
N ASN A 218 13.52 8.66 23.96
CA ASN A 218 13.05 8.70 25.35
C ASN A 218 13.40 7.45 26.17
N GLU A 219 13.63 6.31 25.53
CA GLU A 219 13.84 5.02 26.21
C GLU A 219 15.25 4.47 25.90
N SER A 220 15.82 3.66 26.81
CA SER A 220 17.08 2.95 26.58
C SER A 220 16.88 1.61 25.88
N LEU A 221 15.81 0.91 26.23
CA LEU A 221 15.42 -0.39 25.69
C LEU A 221 14.01 -0.31 25.11
N VAL A 222 13.91 -0.45 23.79
CA VAL A 222 12.66 -0.40 23.04
C VAL A 222 12.39 -1.78 22.46
N PHE A 223 11.20 -2.32 22.75
CA PHE A 223 10.72 -3.56 22.14
C PHE A 223 9.54 -3.24 21.23
N LEU A 224 9.72 -3.36 19.92
CA LEU A 224 8.73 -3.00 18.91
C LEU A 224 8.03 -4.25 18.36
N GLU A 225 6.77 -4.42 18.78
CA GLU A 225 5.89 -5.47 18.32
C GLU A 225 5.06 -5.03 17.11
N GLY A 226 4.86 -5.95 16.19
CA GLY A 226 3.99 -5.75 15.06
C GLY A 226 3.69 -7.05 14.37
N TYR A 227 2.46 -7.20 13.92
CA TYR A 227 2.03 -8.31 13.08
C TYR A 227 2.84 -8.35 11.78
N MET A 228 2.83 -9.48 11.10
CA MET A 228 3.37 -9.62 9.75
C MET A 228 2.75 -8.60 8.81
N GLY A 229 3.57 -8.05 7.91
CA GLY A 229 3.14 -7.01 6.98
C GLY A 229 2.82 -5.66 7.62
N ALA A 230 2.93 -5.50 8.95
CA ALA A 230 2.72 -4.24 9.65
C ALA A 230 3.81 -3.20 9.37
N GLY A 231 4.92 -3.56 8.73
CA GLY A 231 5.97 -2.62 8.32
C GLY A 231 7.11 -2.42 9.33
N LYS A 232 7.33 -3.33 10.30
CA LYS A 232 8.41 -3.25 11.31
C LYS A 232 9.79 -2.97 10.70
N SER A 233 10.20 -3.78 9.74
CA SER A 233 11.48 -3.66 9.04
C SER A 233 11.60 -2.34 8.25
N ASN A 234 10.49 -1.86 7.68
CA ASN A 234 10.44 -0.53 7.04
C ASN A 234 10.55 0.60 8.08
N LEU A 235 9.87 0.48 9.23
CA LEU A 235 9.99 1.41 10.36
C LEU A 235 11.43 1.49 10.88
N VAL A 236 12.13 0.35 10.97
CA VAL A 236 13.57 0.31 11.30
C VAL A 236 14.40 1.05 10.26
N LYS A 237 14.20 0.76 8.97
CA LYS A 237 14.89 1.49 7.89
C LYS A 237 14.66 2.99 8.00
N ARG A 238 13.41 3.43 8.18
CA ARG A 238 13.06 4.85 8.32
C ARG A 238 13.67 5.49 9.57
N ALA A 239 13.75 4.75 10.68
CA ALA A 239 14.44 5.22 11.87
C ALA A 239 15.94 5.45 11.56
N ILE A 240 16.60 4.48 10.92
CA ILE A 240 18.01 4.58 10.51
C ILE A 240 18.22 5.77 9.56
N GLU A 241 17.39 5.91 8.52
CA GLU A 241 17.46 7.02 7.57
C GLU A 241 17.39 8.37 8.28
N ARG A 242 16.40 8.55 9.16
CA ARG A 242 16.21 9.79 9.94
C ARG A 242 17.36 10.06 10.90
N MET A 243 17.82 9.05 11.65
CA MET A 243 18.93 9.21 12.60
C MET A 243 20.27 9.49 11.92
N THR A 244 20.44 8.99 10.69
CA THR A 244 21.65 9.22 9.88
C THR A 244 21.56 10.49 9.02
N GLU A 245 20.50 11.29 9.14
CA GLU A 245 20.47 12.62 8.54
C GLU A 245 21.54 13.51 9.21
N PRO A 246 22.36 14.26 8.44
CA PRO A 246 23.50 14.98 9.01
C PRO A 246 23.16 15.95 10.15
N GLY A 247 22.00 16.60 10.09
CA GLY A 247 21.54 17.49 11.17
C GLY A 247 21.11 16.73 12.43
N VAL A 248 20.52 15.55 12.27
CA VAL A 248 20.04 14.72 13.38
C VAL A 248 21.21 14.03 14.06
N ILE A 249 22.11 13.40 13.31
CA ILE A 249 23.26 12.70 13.89
C ILE A 249 24.19 13.65 14.66
N HIS A 250 24.36 14.89 14.19
CA HIS A 250 25.18 15.90 14.86
C HIS A 250 24.55 16.41 16.17
N SER A 251 23.23 16.60 16.16
CA SER A 251 22.49 17.13 17.32
C SER A 251 22.22 16.05 18.38
N GLU A 252 21.82 14.85 17.97
CA GLU A 252 21.46 13.77 18.88
C GLU A 252 22.65 12.88 19.27
N LYS A 253 23.70 12.84 18.44
CA LYS A 253 24.91 12.02 18.65
C LYS A 253 24.63 10.53 18.87
N ILE A 254 23.53 10.04 18.29
CA ILE A 254 23.14 8.63 18.30
C ILE A 254 23.71 7.97 17.04
N ILE A 255 24.53 6.93 17.23
CA ILE A 255 25.12 6.13 16.16
C ILE A 255 24.37 4.80 16.08
N PRO A 256 23.55 4.56 15.05
CA PRO A 256 22.84 3.30 14.89
C PRO A 256 23.76 2.16 14.45
N ILE A 257 23.53 0.98 14.98
CA ILE A 257 24.19 -0.30 14.66
C ILE A 257 23.09 -1.26 14.25
N GLY A 258 22.99 -1.56 12.97
CA GLY A 258 21.94 -2.43 12.45
C GLY A 258 22.44 -3.85 12.23
N MET A 259 21.71 -4.84 12.74
CA MET A 259 21.90 -6.27 12.44
C MET A 259 20.58 -7.05 12.54
N THR A 260 20.55 -8.24 11.95
CA THR A 260 19.46 -9.21 12.17
C THR A 260 19.66 -9.93 13.50
N PHE A 261 18.58 -10.45 14.10
CA PHE A 261 18.71 -11.26 15.33
C PHE A 261 19.56 -12.52 15.10
N LYS A 262 19.50 -13.10 13.90
CA LYS A 262 20.35 -14.21 13.49
C LYS A 262 21.85 -13.86 13.54
N GLU A 263 22.25 -12.72 12.99
CA GLU A 263 23.65 -12.26 13.06
C GLU A 263 24.08 -11.99 14.50
N TYR A 264 23.21 -11.39 15.32
CA TYR A 264 23.48 -11.15 16.73
C TYR A 264 23.76 -12.46 17.50
N PHE A 265 22.94 -13.49 17.26
CA PHE A 265 23.01 -14.77 17.94
C PHE A 265 24.13 -15.68 17.39
N ASP A 266 24.13 -15.96 16.08
CA ASP A 266 25.05 -16.94 15.47
C ASP A 266 26.47 -16.36 15.27
N THR A 267 26.56 -15.15 14.70
CA THR A 267 27.84 -14.55 14.28
C THR A 267 28.54 -13.88 15.45
N HIS A 268 27.81 -13.03 16.19
CA HIS A 268 28.37 -12.23 17.27
C HIS A 268 28.29 -12.91 18.65
N LYS A 269 27.64 -14.08 18.75
CA LYS A 269 27.51 -14.86 20.00
C LYS A 269 27.05 -14.01 21.19
N GLU A 270 26.14 -13.07 20.92
CA GLU A 270 25.58 -12.15 21.91
C GLU A 270 26.64 -11.31 22.65
N ASN A 271 27.78 -10.99 22.01
CA ASN A 271 28.85 -10.20 22.59
C ASN A 271 28.78 -8.73 22.13
N ILE A 272 28.16 -7.89 22.96
CA ILE A 272 27.97 -6.46 22.66
C ILE A 272 29.28 -5.69 22.66
N ASP A 273 30.26 -6.05 23.50
CA ASP A 273 31.54 -5.35 23.57
C ASP A 273 32.34 -5.50 22.26
N GLN A 274 32.33 -6.70 21.67
CA GLN A 274 32.95 -6.92 20.36
C GLN A 274 32.27 -6.12 19.24
N ILE A 275 30.94 -6.07 19.25
CA ILE A 275 30.16 -5.29 18.29
C ILE A 275 30.50 -3.81 18.41
N LEU A 276 30.49 -3.26 19.63
CA LEU A 276 30.80 -1.86 19.87
C LEU A 276 32.23 -1.50 19.50
N ALA A 277 33.21 -2.32 19.88
CA ALA A 277 34.62 -2.06 19.57
C ALA A 277 34.83 -1.96 18.05
N ALA A 278 34.24 -2.88 17.28
CA ALA A 278 34.30 -2.85 15.83
C ALA A 278 33.65 -1.58 15.25
N VAL A 279 32.47 -1.21 15.73
CA VAL A 279 31.77 -0.01 15.25
C VAL A 279 32.55 1.27 15.59
N ILE A 280 33.07 1.39 16.81
CA ILE A 280 33.87 2.54 17.26
C ILE A 280 35.10 2.73 16.37
N GLU A 281 35.79 1.63 16.04
CA GLU A 281 36.95 1.65 15.15
C GLU A 281 36.57 2.06 13.72
N GLU A 282 35.47 1.51 13.19
CA GLU A 282 34.98 1.81 11.85
C GLU A 282 34.46 3.24 11.69
N SER A 283 33.65 3.72 12.62
CA SER A 283 33.04 5.06 12.59
C SER A 283 34.01 6.15 13.07
N ASN A 284 35.04 5.77 13.85
CA ASN A 284 35.96 6.68 14.52
C ASN A 284 35.22 7.72 15.39
N THR A 285 34.22 7.25 16.15
CA THR A 285 33.41 8.07 17.07
C THR A 285 33.87 7.92 18.51
N ASP A 286 33.76 9.00 19.29
CA ASP A 286 34.14 9.03 20.70
C ASP A 286 33.04 8.38 21.58
N PRO A 287 33.29 7.22 22.23
CA PRO A 287 32.27 6.53 23.02
C PRO A 287 31.82 7.27 24.29
N ALA A 288 32.54 8.31 24.73
CA ALA A 288 32.13 9.17 25.83
C ALA A 288 31.16 10.29 25.39
N LYS A 289 31.07 10.57 24.09
CA LYS A 289 30.24 11.65 23.51
C LYS A 289 29.08 11.16 22.66
N HIS A 290 29.07 9.88 22.31
CA HIS A 290 28.09 9.27 21.43
C HIS A 290 27.35 8.16 22.15
N ILE A 291 26.08 7.98 21.79
CA ILE A 291 25.24 6.87 22.23
C ILE A 291 25.14 5.89 21.06
N TYR A 292 25.37 4.61 21.31
CA TYR A 292 25.27 3.56 20.29
C TYR A 292 23.91 2.87 20.41
N LEU A 293 23.13 2.90 19.34
CA LEU A 293 21.83 2.24 19.28
C LEU A 293 21.94 0.92 18.54
N LEU A 294 21.87 -0.19 19.28
CA LEU A 294 21.80 -1.53 18.72
C LEU A 294 20.38 -1.81 18.20
N ILE A 295 20.22 -1.92 16.88
CA ILE A 295 18.97 -2.24 16.22
C ILE A 295 19.03 -3.70 15.76
N VAL A 296 18.17 -4.52 16.36
CA VAL A 296 18.10 -5.96 16.11
C VAL A 296 16.75 -6.29 15.50
N ASP A 297 16.74 -6.57 14.19
CA ASP A 297 15.51 -6.89 13.44
C ASP A 297 15.21 -8.40 13.44
N GLY A 298 13.94 -8.76 13.66
CA GLY A 298 13.44 -10.12 13.41
C GLY A 298 13.77 -11.14 14.48
N LEU A 299 13.48 -10.85 15.75
CA LEU A 299 13.64 -11.80 16.86
C LEU A 299 12.90 -13.14 16.62
N ASP A 300 11.70 -13.08 16.04
CA ASP A 300 10.85 -14.24 15.74
C ASP A 300 11.33 -15.09 14.55
N GLU A 301 12.36 -14.65 13.82
CA GLU A 301 12.82 -15.29 12.59
C GLU A 301 13.85 -16.40 12.83
N VAL A 302 14.33 -16.54 14.07
CA VAL A 302 15.26 -17.60 14.48
C VAL A 302 14.51 -18.64 15.30
N PRO A 303 14.53 -19.92 14.90
CA PRO A 303 13.83 -20.99 15.61
C PRO A 303 14.56 -21.35 16.91
N LEU A 304 14.37 -20.54 17.95
CA LEU A 304 14.86 -20.78 19.31
C LEU A 304 13.70 -21.17 20.23
N SER A 305 13.98 -22.04 21.20
CA SER A 305 13.07 -22.29 22.32
C SER A 305 12.85 -21.01 23.13
N ASP A 306 11.65 -20.85 23.68
CA ASP A 306 11.24 -19.68 24.46
C ASP A 306 12.16 -19.39 25.66
N ASP A 307 12.69 -20.43 26.32
CA ASP A 307 13.63 -20.29 27.42
C ASP A 307 14.97 -19.64 27.00
N VAL A 308 15.52 -20.06 25.86
CA VAL A 308 16.76 -19.50 25.30
C VAL A 308 16.54 -18.05 24.86
N ARG A 309 15.41 -17.77 24.20
CA ARG A 309 15.05 -16.41 23.76
C ARG A 309 14.93 -15.46 24.95
N ARG A 310 14.28 -15.91 26.03
CA ARG A 310 14.18 -15.18 27.30
C ARG A 310 15.56 -14.90 27.89
N GLU A 311 16.45 -15.88 27.92
CA GLU A 311 17.80 -15.71 28.46
C GLU A 311 18.61 -14.68 27.67
N CYS A 312 18.55 -14.72 26.33
CA CYS A 312 19.16 -13.72 25.47
C CYS A 312 18.63 -12.31 25.75
N LEU A 313 17.30 -12.14 25.86
CA LEU A 313 16.68 -10.85 26.17
C LEU A 313 17.10 -10.33 27.56
N ALA A 314 17.18 -11.21 28.56
CA ALA A 314 17.63 -10.89 29.91
C ALA A 314 19.13 -10.55 29.98
N LYS A 315 19.95 -11.17 29.13
CA LYS A 315 21.37 -10.84 28.99
C LYS A 315 21.54 -9.46 28.35
N LEU A 316 20.89 -9.24 27.21
CA LEU A 316 20.91 -7.96 26.50
C LEU A 316 20.43 -6.80 27.37
N SER A 317 19.33 -7.00 28.10
CA SER A 317 18.80 -5.96 28.99
C SER A 317 19.80 -5.59 30.09
N ARG A 318 20.43 -6.56 30.75
CA ARG A 318 21.47 -6.31 31.77
C ARG A 318 22.65 -5.54 31.21
N GLU A 319 23.16 -5.94 30.05
CA GLU A 319 24.30 -5.28 29.42
C GLU A 319 24.01 -3.82 29.04
N VAL A 320 22.79 -3.53 28.57
CA VAL A 320 22.37 -2.15 28.25
C VAL A 320 22.14 -1.33 29.50
N HIS A 321 21.53 -1.88 30.56
CA HIS A 321 21.33 -1.15 31.82
C HIS A 321 22.65 -0.79 32.54
N ASN A 322 23.69 -1.60 32.35
CA ASN A 322 25.01 -1.37 32.94
C ASN A 322 25.82 -0.26 32.24
N ARG A 323 25.34 0.30 31.12
CA ARG A 323 26.09 1.25 30.29
C ARG A 323 25.21 2.43 29.85
N ASP A 324 25.65 3.65 30.15
CA ASP A 324 24.91 4.87 29.80
C ASP A 324 25.02 5.27 28.31
N ASN A 325 25.94 4.65 27.57
CA ASN A 325 26.21 4.97 26.16
C ASN A 325 25.64 3.92 25.18
N ILE A 326 24.76 3.03 25.63
CA ILE A 326 24.09 2.05 24.76
C ILE A 326 22.57 2.17 24.87
N LYS A 327 21.90 2.01 23.74
CA LYS A 327 20.47 1.76 23.64
C LYS A 327 20.22 0.54 22.77
N ALA A 328 19.06 -0.10 22.90
CA ALA A 328 18.64 -1.16 21.99
C ALA A 328 17.20 -1.00 21.50
N LEU A 329 16.99 -1.30 20.22
CA LEU A 329 15.70 -1.48 19.59
C LEU A 329 15.61 -2.91 19.07
N ILE A 330 14.66 -3.68 19.56
CA ILE A 330 14.38 -5.05 19.10
C ILE A 330 13.04 -5.06 18.40
N THR A 331 12.95 -5.71 17.24
CA THR A 331 11.67 -5.95 16.57
C THR A 331 11.27 -7.42 16.64
N SER A 332 9.97 -7.67 16.79
CA SER A 332 9.41 -9.02 16.81
C SER A 332 7.94 -9.02 16.40
N ARG A 333 7.41 -10.18 15.99
CA ARG A 333 5.98 -10.47 16.14
C ARG A 333 5.56 -10.44 17.62
N PRO A 334 4.28 -10.19 17.93
CA PRO A 334 3.79 -10.23 19.31
C PRO A 334 4.14 -11.56 19.98
N ILE A 335 4.70 -11.50 21.19
CA ILE A 335 5.09 -12.72 21.92
C ILE A 335 3.90 -13.24 22.74
N GLU A 336 3.58 -14.51 22.55
CA GLU A 336 2.50 -15.19 23.27
C GLU A 336 2.94 -15.78 24.61
N ASP A 337 4.19 -16.25 24.73
CA ASP A 337 4.71 -16.82 25.98
C ASP A 337 4.70 -15.80 27.13
N LEU A 338 4.13 -16.22 28.27
CA LEU A 338 3.96 -15.36 29.43
C LEU A 338 5.29 -15.04 30.11
N LYS A 339 6.26 -15.95 30.11
CA LYS A 339 7.55 -15.73 30.79
C LYS A 339 8.39 -14.72 30.01
N GLU A 340 8.46 -14.85 28.69
CA GLU A 340 9.10 -13.89 27.81
C GLU A 340 8.42 -12.52 27.89
N LYS A 341 7.09 -12.48 27.81
CA LYS A 341 6.35 -11.22 27.94
C LYS A 341 6.59 -10.51 29.26
N ASN A 342 6.65 -11.27 30.36
CA ASN A 342 7.00 -10.71 31.67
C ASN A 342 8.44 -10.17 31.70
N GLU A 343 9.39 -10.82 31.03
CA GLU A 343 10.77 -10.33 30.94
C GLU A 343 10.88 -9.04 30.11
N ILE A 344 10.11 -8.95 29.03
CA ILE A 344 10.01 -7.75 28.19
C ILE A 344 9.38 -6.61 28.98
N ASP A 345 8.22 -6.83 29.60
CA ASP A 345 7.51 -5.79 30.35
C ASP A 345 8.31 -5.27 31.57
N LYS A 346 9.25 -6.06 32.11
CA LYS A 346 10.14 -5.65 33.19
C LYS A 346 11.25 -4.72 32.74
N ASN A 347 11.87 -5.01 31.59
CA ASN A 347 13.13 -4.38 31.20
C ASN A 347 13.03 -3.48 29.96
N PHE A 348 12.00 -3.64 29.14
CA PHE A 348 11.84 -2.93 27.87
C PHE A 348 10.59 -2.05 27.90
N ALA A 349 10.69 -0.89 27.25
CA ALA A 349 9.51 -0.14 26.85
C ALA A 349 8.89 -0.82 25.62
N ARG A 350 7.80 -1.56 25.84
CA ARG A 350 7.08 -2.27 24.79
C ARG A 350 6.17 -1.34 24.00
N TYR A 351 6.31 -1.34 22.68
CA TYR A 351 5.51 -0.58 21.74
C TYR A 351 4.88 -1.49 20.71
N GLN A 352 3.67 -1.16 20.27
CA GLN A 352 2.98 -1.87 19.19
C GLN A 352 2.82 -0.96 17.98
N VAL A 353 3.12 -1.49 16.79
CA VAL A 353 2.84 -0.82 15.51
C VAL A 353 1.35 -0.76 15.26
N LEU A 354 0.82 0.44 15.02
CA LEU A 354 -0.59 0.64 14.72
C LEU A 354 -0.90 0.34 13.25
N PRO A 355 -2.11 -0.16 12.94
CA PRO A 355 -2.62 -0.22 11.56
C PRO A 355 -2.61 1.15 10.88
N LEU A 356 -2.52 1.14 9.55
CA LEU A 356 -2.68 2.34 8.74
C LEU A 356 -4.11 2.89 8.89
N THR A 357 -4.22 4.21 8.99
CA THR A 357 -5.51 4.89 8.84
C THR A 357 -6.00 4.82 7.39
N THR A 358 -7.32 4.93 7.17
CA THR A 358 -7.87 4.99 5.80
C THR A 358 -7.24 6.12 4.99
N ARG A 359 -6.93 7.26 5.62
CA ARG A 359 -6.25 8.39 4.98
C ARG A 359 -4.82 8.04 4.56
N GLN A 360 -4.04 7.38 5.42
CA GLN A 360 -2.69 6.93 5.06
C GLN A 360 -2.75 5.90 3.93
N LEU A 361 -3.74 5.00 3.95
CA LEU A 361 -3.94 4.01 2.89
C LEU A 361 -4.25 4.67 1.54
N LEU A 362 -5.11 5.70 1.52
CA LEU A 362 -5.39 6.48 0.31
C LEU A 362 -4.13 7.19 -0.21
N ILE A 363 -3.36 7.83 0.67
CA ILE A 363 -2.09 8.48 0.30
C ILE A 363 -1.09 7.45 -0.23
N PHE A 364 -1.09 6.23 0.31
CA PHE A 364 -0.26 5.14 -0.20
C PHE A 364 -0.61 4.84 -1.65
N ILE A 365 -1.89 4.57 -1.90
CA ILE A 365 -2.39 4.12 -3.19
C ILE A 365 -2.27 5.22 -4.24
N GLU A 366 -2.55 6.47 -3.87
CA GLU A 366 -2.34 7.65 -4.72
C GLU A 366 -0.90 7.74 -5.23
N LYS A 367 0.08 7.62 -4.31
CA LYS A 367 1.50 7.66 -4.67
C LYS A 367 1.97 6.45 -5.46
N ALA A 368 1.26 5.33 -5.37
CA ALA A 368 1.63 4.05 -5.95
C ALA A 368 1.09 3.83 -7.38
N CYS A 369 -0.08 4.42 -7.67
CA CYS A 369 -0.83 4.11 -8.89
C CYS A 369 -0.56 5.09 -10.05
N ASP A 370 0.07 6.25 -9.81
CA ASP A 370 0.34 7.31 -10.82
C ASP A 370 -0.85 7.62 -11.77
N ASN A 371 -2.09 7.35 -11.33
CA ASN A 371 -3.30 7.42 -12.13
C ASN A 371 -4.44 8.06 -11.33
N PRO A 372 -4.71 9.37 -11.52
CA PRO A 372 -5.72 10.09 -10.75
C PRO A 372 -7.15 9.56 -10.99
N VAL A 373 -7.44 9.02 -12.18
CA VAL A 373 -8.77 8.46 -12.50
C VAL A 373 -8.99 7.14 -11.75
N ALA A 374 -7.95 6.33 -11.59
CA ALA A 374 -8.02 5.11 -10.78
C ALA A 374 -8.24 5.43 -9.29
N LEU A 375 -7.65 6.54 -8.81
CA LEU A 375 -7.77 6.98 -7.41
C LEU A 375 -9.18 7.48 -7.05
N GLU A 376 -9.83 8.24 -7.94
CA GLU A 376 -11.23 8.66 -7.73
C GLU A 376 -12.18 7.46 -7.67
N ARG A 377 -12.01 6.51 -8.60
CA ARG A 377 -12.79 5.25 -8.62
C ARG A 377 -12.55 4.41 -7.38
N LEU A 378 -11.30 4.34 -6.92
CA LEU A 378 -10.92 3.66 -5.69
C LEU A 378 -11.57 4.30 -4.47
N THR A 379 -11.54 5.62 -4.37
CA THR A 379 -12.12 6.34 -3.22
C THR A 379 -13.62 6.07 -3.15
N ALA A 380 -14.33 6.16 -4.28
CA ALA A 380 -15.74 5.78 -4.36
C ALA A 380 -15.96 4.28 -4.06
N GLY A 381 -15.11 3.40 -4.58
CA GLY A 381 -15.20 1.95 -4.37
C GLY A 381 -14.93 1.52 -2.92
N MET A 382 -14.02 2.20 -2.22
CA MET A 382 -13.69 1.99 -0.81
C MET A 382 -14.84 2.39 0.13
N GLU A 383 -15.58 3.43 -0.23
CA GLU A 383 -16.77 3.83 0.51
C GLU A 383 -17.90 2.81 0.32
N ARG A 384 -18.06 2.27 -0.90
CA ARG A 384 -19.12 1.34 -1.31
C ARG A 384 -18.87 -0.12 -0.87
N SER A 385 -17.62 -0.60 -0.86
CA SER A 385 -17.29 -2.00 -0.54
C SER A 385 -17.13 -2.24 0.96
N VAL A 386 -18.02 -3.05 1.53
CA VAL A 386 -17.93 -3.49 2.93
C VAL A 386 -16.70 -4.38 3.15
N LEU A 387 -16.37 -5.25 2.19
CA LEU A 387 -15.24 -6.18 2.28
C LEU A 387 -13.89 -5.49 2.46
N PHE A 388 -13.75 -4.29 1.88
CA PHE A 388 -12.54 -3.48 2.02
C PHE A 388 -12.37 -2.96 3.45
N ARG A 389 -13.45 -2.58 4.14
CA ARG A 389 -13.40 -2.06 5.51
C ARG A 389 -12.86 -3.10 6.50
N HIS A 390 -13.03 -4.38 6.18
CA HIS A 390 -12.66 -5.51 7.01
C HIS A 390 -11.29 -6.11 6.70
N LEU A 391 -10.67 -5.73 5.58
CA LEU A 391 -9.32 -6.14 5.27
C LEU A 391 -8.33 -5.51 6.28
N PRO A 392 -7.31 -6.25 6.75
CA PRO A 392 -6.29 -5.69 7.63
C PRO A 392 -5.64 -4.45 6.99
N LYS A 393 -5.70 -3.30 7.67
CA LYS A 393 -5.12 -2.03 7.18
C LYS A 393 -3.62 -1.99 7.43
N THR A 394 -2.89 -2.86 6.76
CA THR A 394 -1.44 -3.00 6.88
C THR A 394 -0.76 -2.47 5.62
N PRO A 395 0.52 -2.05 5.69
CA PRO A 395 1.31 -1.73 4.49
C PRO A 395 1.27 -2.82 3.42
N ILE A 396 1.30 -4.11 3.80
CA ILE A 396 1.25 -5.19 2.80
C ILE A 396 -0.09 -5.21 2.04
N SER A 397 -1.22 -4.99 2.73
CA SER A 397 -2.53 -4.87 2.08
C SER A 397 -2.60 -3.66 1.16
N ALA A 398 -1.96 -2.55 1.55
CA ALA A 398 -1.86 -1.35 0.73
C ALA A 398 -1.06 -1.59 -0.57
N ILE A 399 0.09 -2.26 -0.45
CA ILE A 399 0.95 -2.64 -1.59
C ILE A 399 0.21 -3.59 -2.52
N LEU A 400 -0.46 -4.61 -1.98
CA LEU A 400 -1.23 -5.57 -2.78
C LEU A 400 -2.34 -4.88 -3.55
N LEU A 401 -3.11 -4.02 -2.88
CA LEU A 401 -4.19 -3.30 -3.53
C LEU A 401 -3.65 -2.36 -4.62
N ALA A 402 -2.63 -1.56 -4.31
CA ALA A 402 -2.00 -0.68 -5.29
C ALA A 402 -1.48 -1.45 -6.51
N ARG A 403 -0.86 -2.62 -6.30
CA ARG A 403 -0.38 -3.48 -7.38
C ARG A 403 -1.52 -4.00 -8.25
N ILE A 404 -2.58 -4.54 -7.64
CA ILE A 404 -3.73 -5.07 -8.38
C ILE A 404 -4.36 -3.96 -9.23
N LEU A 405 -4.47 -2.74 -8.69
CA LEU A 405 -5.04 -1.60 -9.43
C LEU A 405 -4.13 -1.05 -10.53
N LYS A 406 -2.81 -1.16 -10.35
CA LYS A 406 -1.82 -0.80 -11.38
C LYS A 406 -1.84 -1.79 -12.54
N GLU A 407 -2.00 -3.08 -12.24
CA GLU A 407 -2.10 -4.17 -13.22
C GLU A 407 -3.46 -4.17 -13.93
N ASP A 408 -4.55 -3.98 -13.18
CA ASP A 408 -5.92 -3.93 -13.67
C ASP A 408 -6.71 -2.79 -12.99
N PRO A 409 -6.91 -1.64 -13.67
CA PRO A 409 -7.65 -0.50 -13.13
C PRO A 409 -9.17 -0.75 -13.11
N ALA A 410 -9.61 -2.00 -13.12
CA ALA A 410 -10.98 -2.42 -12.87
C ALA A 410 -11.49 -1.94 -11.49
N GLU A 411 -12.78 -2.13 -11.27
CA GLU A 411 -13.46 -1.60 -10.09
C GLU A 411 -13.12 -2.38 -8.81
N LEU A 412 -13.16 -1.70 -7.67
CA LEU A 412 -12.72 -2.30 -6.41
C LEU A 412 -13.45 -3.61 -6.03
N PRO A 413 -14.77 -3.79 -6.26
CA PRO A 413 -15.43 -5.06 -6.01
C PRO A 413 -14.84 -6.23 -6.80
N SER A 414 -14.54 -6.07 -8.10
CA SER A 414 -14.03 -7.18 -8.92
C SER A 414 -12.64 -7.66 -8.48
N THR A 415 -11.87 -6.77 -7.85
CA THR A 415 -10.50 -7.04 -7.38
C THR A 415 -10.44 -7.55 -5.94
N MET A 416 -11.54 -7.50 -5.17
CA MET A 416 -11.55 -7.92 -3.76
C MET A 416 -11.17 -9.39 -3.56
N THR A 417 -11.71 -10.29 -4.37
CA THR A 417 -11.42 -11.73 -4.23
C THR A 417 -9.95 -12.02 -4.49
N GLU A 418 -9.36 -11.36 -5.49
CA GLU A 418 -7.93 -11.46 -5.75
C GLU A 418 -7.08 -10.92 -4.60
N LEU A 419 -7.48 -9.79 -4.01
CA LEU A 419 -6.81 -9.20 -2.86
C LEU A 419 -6.82 -10.13 -1.65
N TYR A 420 -7.96 -10.74 -1.32
CA TYR A 420 -8.06 -11.75 -0.25
C TYR A 420 -7.21 -12.99 -0.56
N SER A 421 -7.17 -13.41 -1.83
CA SER A 421 -6.36 -14.56 -2.25
C SER A 421 -4.87 -14.31 -2.09
N LYS A 422 -4.36 -13.22 -2.68
CA LYS A 422 -2.94 -12.83 -2.58
C LYS A 422 -2.55 -12.56 -1.13
N TYR A 423 -3.41 -11.89 -0.35
CA TYR A 423 -3.17 -11.63 1.06
C TYR A 423 -3.07 -12.92 1.88
N SER A 424 -4.04 -13.82 1.72
CA SER A 424 -4.08 -15.08 2.47
C SER A 424 -2.89 -15.97 2.13
N GLU A 425 -2.53 -16.09 0.85
CA GLU A 425 -1.36 -16.85 0.41
C GLU A 425 -0.04 -16.30 1.01
N LEU A 426 0.09 -14.97 1.06
CA LEU A 426 1.25 -14.31 1.66
C LEU A 426 1.37 -14.60 3.15
N VAL A 427 0.27 -14.43 3.89
CA VAL A 427 0.23 -14.64 5.34
C VAL A 427 0.43 -16.13 5.70
N LEU A 428 -0.27 -17.03 5.03
CA LEU A 428 -0.24 -18.45 5.39
C LEU A 428 1.10 -19.14 5.11
N GLY A 429 1.90 -18.65 4.16
CA GLY A 429 3.21 -19.29 3.95
C GLY A 429 4.23 -18.61 3.06
N ARG A 430 3.85 -17.85 2.01
CA ARG A 430 4.87 -17.29 1.08
C ARG A 430 5.95 -16.48 1.80
N TRP A 431 5.58 -15.79 2.87
CA TRP A 431 6.53 -15.03 3.68
C TRP A 431 7.48 -15.88 4.51
N ASP A 432 6.97 -16.86 5.22
CA ASP A 432 7.83 -17.70 6.04
C ASP A 432 8.67 -18.64 5.16
N MET A 433 8.19 -18.99 3.96
CA MET A 433 8.97 -19.72 2.95
C MET A 433 10.13 -18.90 2.38
N SER A 434 9.93 -17.60 2.09
CA SER A 434 11.03 -16.76 1.59
C SER A 434 12.15 -16.56 2.62
N LYS A 435 11.85 -16.76 3.91
CA LYS A 435 12.81 -16.72 5.01
C LYS A 435 13.38 -18.09 5.38
N GLY A 436 12.96 -19.16 4.71
CA GLY A 436 13.38 -20.53 5.03
C GLY A 436 12.84 -21.08 6.35
N ILE A 437 11.83 -20.42 6.93
CA ILE A 437 11.20 -20.80 8.22
C ILE A 437 10.13 -21.88 7.99
N GLN A 438 9.48 -21.88 6.82
CA GLN A 438 8.40 -22.79 6.46
C GLN A 438 8.69 -23.49 5.13
N SER A 439 8.28 -24.75 4.98
CA SER A 439 8.35 -25.50 3.74
C SER A 439 7.05 -25.42 2.93
N GLN A 440 7.14 -25.70 1.63
CA GLN A 440 5.98 -25.74 0.73
C GLN A 440 4.90 -26.74 1.19
N LYS A 441 5.30 -27.90 1.72
CA LYS A 441 4.35 -28.91 2.22
C LYS A 441 3.57 -28.43 3.43
N GLU A 442 4.24 -27.74 4.36
CA GLU A 442 3.58 -27.21 5.56
C GLU A 442 2.60 -26.09 5.19
N TYR A 443 2.94 -25.26 4.20
CA TYR A 443 2.01 -24.28 3.64
C TYR A 443 0.74 -24.94 3.07
N GLU A 444 0.87 -25.99 2.27
CA GLU A 444 -0.28 -26.68 1.66
C GLU A 444 -1.20 -27.34 2.70
N VAL A 445 -0.61 -27.87 3.79
CA VAL A 445 -1.37 -28.38 4.94
C VAL A 445 -2.14 -27.26 5.62
N ILE A 446 -1.47 -26.16 5.96
CA ILE A 446 -2.10 -25.00 6.59
C ILE A 446 -3.24 -24.47 5.72
N ASP A 447 -3.02 -24.24 4.43
CA ASP A 447 -4.03 -23.73 3.50
C ASP A 447 -5.25 -24.65 3.41
N SER A 448 -5.02 -25.97 3.41
CA SER A 448 -6.11 -26.95 3.35
C SER A 448 -6.90 -27.05 4.65
N VAL A 449 -6.22 -26.96 5.80
CA VAL A 449 -6.91 -26.91 7.10
C VAL A 449 -7.68 -25.59 7.25
N CYS A 450 -7.18 -24.47 6.72
CA CYS A 450 -7.92 -23.21 6.69
C CYS A 450 -9.24 -23.33 5.91
N MET A 451 -9.24 -24.07 4.79
CA MET A 451 -10.46 -24.39 4.03
C MET A 451 -11.45 -25.21 4.85
N GLU A 452 -10.97 -26.24 5.54
CA GLU A 452 -11.80 -27.07 6.40
C GLU A 452 -12.41 -26.26 7.54
N LEU A 453 -11.58 -25.50 8.25
CA LEU A 453 -12.00 -24.64 9.35
C LEU A 453 -12.98 -23.56 8.89
N GLY A 454 -12.71 -22.90 7.75
CA GLY A 454 -13.59 -21.86 7.19
C GLY A 454 -14.98 -22.41 6.85
N SER A 455 -15.05 -23.55 6.16
CA SER A 455 -16.30 -24.23 5.87
C SER A 455 -17.02 -24.68 7.14
N TYR A 456 -16.31 -25.27 8.10
CA TYR A 456 -16.88 -25.71 9.38
C TYR A 456 -17.51 -24.54 10.17
N VAL A 457 -16.79 -23.42 10.27
CA VAL A 457 -17.27 -22.21 10.97
C VAL A 457 -18.54 -21.65 10.32
N ILE A 458 -18.57 -21.57 8.99
CA ILE A 458 -19.70 -21.01 8.25
C ILE A 458 -20.91 -21.96 8.26
N GLU A 459 -20.70 -23.25 8.03
CA GLU A 459 -21.78 -24.24 8.01
C GLU A 459 -22.47 -24.40 9.37
N ASN A 460 -21.72 -24.23 10.47
CA ASN A 460 -22.24 -24.39 11.83
C ASN A 460 -22.57 -23.08 12.55
N GLY A 461 -22.40 -21.92 11.89
CA GLY A 461 -22.73 -20.63 12.52
C GLY A 461 -21.82 -20.24 13.68
N LEU A 462 -20.57 -20.73 13.71
CA LEU A 462 -19.66 -20.57 14.84
C LEU A 462 -18.93 -19.23 14.81
N THR A 463 -18.56 -18.73 15.98
CA THR A 463 -17.65 -17.56 16.12
C THR A 463 -16.23 -17.98 16.46
N ASP A 464 -16.09 -19.09 17.16
CA ASP A 464 -14.85 -19.65 17.66
C ASP A 464 -14.95 -21.18 17.75
N VAL A 465 -13.81 -21.83 17.61
CA VAL A 465 -13.66 -23.30 17.58
C VAL A 465 -12.61 -23.68 18.61
N SER A 466 -12.75 -24.83 19.27
CA SER A 466 -11.75 -25.26 20.26
C SER A 466 -10.39 -25.54 19.60
N ALA A 467 -9.29 -25.15 20.24
CA ALA A 467 -7.95 -25.32 19.69
C ALA A 467 -7.63 -26.81 19.42
N SER A 468 -8.11 -27.70 20.30
CA SER A 468 -7.97 -29.16 20.14
C SER A 468 -8.70 -29.71 18.91
N GLU A 469 -9.85 -29.14 18.55
CA GLU A 469 -10.62 -29.56 17.37
C GLU A 469 -9.94 -29.08 16.08
N VAL A 470 -9.41 -27.86 16.07
CA VAL A 470 -8.60 -27.36 14.95
C VAL A 470 -7.33 -28.21 14.78
N GLU A 471 -6.63 -28.55 15.86
CA GLU A 471 -5.49 -29.49 15.83
C GLU A 471 -5.92 -30.87 15.29
N GLY A 472 -7.16 -31.29 15.58
CA GLY A 472 -7.79 -32.47 15.00
C GLY A 472 -7.86 -32.41 13.46
N PHE A 473 -8.20 -31.26 12.87
CA PHE A 473 -8.19 -31.09 11.42
C PHE A 473 -6.79 -31.28 10.81
N PHE A 474 -5.73 -30.81 11.49
CA PHE A 474 -4.35 -31.08 11.07
C PHE A 474 -4.02 -32.58 11.13
N LYS A 475 -4.37 -33.25 12.23
CA LYS A 475 -4.15 -34.70 12.41
C LYS A 475 -4.82 -35.51 11.31
N THR A 476 -6.08 -35.23 11.01
CA THR A 476 -6.83 -35.90 9.95
C THR A 476 -6.19 -35.64 8.59
N TYR A 477 -5.93 -34.37 8.23
CA TYR A 477 -5.40 -34.02 6.91
C TYR A 477 -4.03 -34.67 6.62
N VAL A 478 -3.13 -34.66 7.62
CA VAL A 478 -1.76 -35.22 7.53
C VAL A 478 -1.80 -36.75 7.46
N SER A 479 -2.62 -37.41 8.28
CA SER A 479 -2.71 -38.87 8.34
C SER A 479 -3.36 -39.47 7.09
N ASP A 480 -4.46 -38.89 6.60
CA ASP A 480 -5.18 -39.35 5.39
C ASP A 480 -4.29 -39.34 4.14
N ARG A 481 -3.27 -38.47 4.12
CA ARG A 481 -2.34 -38.30 3.00
C ARG A 481 -0.94 -38.87 3.27
N ASN A 482 -0.75 -39.54 4.41
CA ASN A 482 0.53 -40.12 4.83
C ASN A 482 1.71 -39.12 4.74
N LEU A 483 1.46 -37.87 5.16
CA LEU A 483 2.48 -36.81 5.12
C LEU A 483 3.43 -36.95 6.30
N LYS A 484 4.75 -36.94 6.03
CA LYS A 484 5.80 -36.98 7.05
C LYS A 484 6.10 -35.56 7.55
N ILE A 485 5.19 -35.01 8.36
CA ILE A 485 5.26 -33.65 8.88
C ILE A 485 4.99 -33.67 10.38
N ASP A 486 5.73 -32.87 11.14
CA ASP A 486 5.46 -32.67 12.56
C ASP A 486 4.23 -31.76 12.76
N ILE A 487 3.14 -32.35 13.24
CA ILE A 487 1.86 -31.66 13.45
C ILE A 487 2.00 -30.55 14.49
N ALA A 488 2.76 -30.77 15.56
CA ALA A 488 2.92 -29.79 16.63
C ALA A 488 3.59 -28.52 16.09
N SER A 489 4.71 -28.67 15.37
CA SER A 489 5.40 -27.53 14.75
C SER A 489 4.51 -26.78 13.75
N VAL A 490 3.74 -27.48 12.91
CA VAL A 490 2.86 -26.83 11.93
C VAL A 490 1.69 -26.12 12.59
N PHE A 491 1.11 -26.70 13.64
CA PHE A 491 0.03 -26.09 14.39
C PHE A 491 0.48 -24.80 15.08
N GLU A 492 1.66 -24.79 15.71
CA GLU A 492 2.24 -23.57 16.30
C GLU A 492 2.45 -22.48 15.24
N ARG A 493 2.94 -22.84 14.05
CA ARG A 493 3.06 -21.89 12.93
C ARG A 493 1.71 -21.37 12.47
N PHE A 494 0.67 -22.20 12.47
CA PHE A 494 -0.69 -21.76 12.18
C PHE A 494 -1.19 -20.75 13.22
N LEU A 495 -0.98 -21.01 14.51
CA LEU A 495 -1.35 -20.08 15.59
C LEU A 495 -0.64 -18.73 15.45
N SER A 496 0.61 -18.73 14.97
CA SER A 496 1.38 -17.49 14.75
C SER A 496 0.82 -16.56 13.66
N LYS A 497 -0.17 -16.99 12.86
CA LYS A 497 -0.79 -16.21 11.77
C LYS A 497 -1.87 -15.25 12.29
N GLY A 498 -1.48 -14.39 13.23
CA GLY A 498 -2.35 -13.45 13.96
C GLY A 498 -3.04 -12.36 13.12
N GLU A 499 -2.76 -12.31 11.81
CA GLU A 499 -3.44 -11.45 10.85
C GLU A 499 -4.77 -12.02 10.39
N ILE A 500 -4.86 -13.35 10.28
CA ILE A 500 -6.06 -14.08 9.84
C ILE A 500 -6.78 -14.69 11.03
N PHE A 501 -6.05 -15.16 12.05
CA PHE A 501 -6.60 -15.85 13.19
C PHE A 501 -6.42 -15.06 14.49
N SER A 502 -7.25 -15.40 15.47
CA SER A 502 -7.13 -14.97 16.86
C SER A 502 -7.12 -16.21 17.74
N HIS A 503 -6.08 -16.35 18.55
CA HIS A 503 -5.95 -17.41 19.53
C HIS A 503 -6.29 -16.87 20.92
N ASN A 504 -7.33 -17.41 21.56
CA ASN A 504 -7.69 -17.07 22.92
C ASN A 504 -7.12 -18.12 23.89
N THR A 505 -5.96 -17.82 24.47
CA THR A 505 -5.26 -18.71 25.40
C THR A 505 -6.04 -19.00 26.69
N ARG A 506 -6.98 -18.15 27.10
CA ARG A 506 -7.82 -18.39 28.29
C ARG A 506 -8.95 -19.37 28.03
N LYS A 507 -9.57 -19.27 26.86
CA LYS A 507 -10.68 -20.14 26.45
C LYS A 507 -10.19 -21.38 25.69
N LEU A 508 -8.92 -21.40 25.27
CA LEU A 508 -8.36 -22.39 24.36
C LEU A 508 -9.17 -22.50 23.08
N THR A 509 -9.57 -21.35 22.53
CA THR A 509 -10.33 -21.27 21.28
C THR A 509 -9.61 -20.46 20.22
N ILE A 510 -9.92 -20.78 18.97
CA ILE A 510 -9.38 -20.16 17.76
C ILE A 510 -10.56 -19.61 16.98
N SER A 511 -10.43 -18.36 16.53
CA SER A 511 -11.40 -17.75 15.62
C SER A 511 -10.70 -17.07 14.46
N PHE A 512 -11.42 -16.86 13.37
CA PHE A 512 -10.97 -15.90 12.36
C PHE A 512 -11.04 -14.50 12.97
N LYS A 513 -10.00 -13.69 12.75
CA LYS A 513 -9.94 -12.28 13.18
C LYS A 513 -11.08 -11.46 12.58
N HIS A 514 -11.47 -11.84 11.35
CA HIS A 514 -12.68 -11.36 10.72
C HIS A 514 -13.38 -12.48 9.96
N ARG A 515 -14.72 -12.49 10.01
CA ARG A 515 -15.56 -13.50 9.36
C ARG A 515 -15.31 -13.64 7.86
N THR A 516 -14.95 -12.56 7.17
CA THR A 516 -14.66 -12.58 5.72
C THR A 516 -13.53 -13.53 5.34
N PHE A 517 -12.59 -13.83 6.24
CA PHE A 517 -11.60 -14.88 5.99
C PHE A 517 -12.24 -16.27 6.03
N ALA A 518 -13.13 -16.55 6.99
CA ALA A 518 -13.88 -17.80 7.04
C ALA A 518 -14.72 -17.97 5.76
N GLU A 519 -15.37 -16.90 5.30
CA GLU A 519 -16.17 -16.89 4.07
C GLU A 519 -15.30 -17.15 2.83
N TYR A 520 -14.13 -16.51 2.74
CA TYR A 520 -13.17 -16.75 1.67
C TYR A 520 -12.67 -18.20 1.64
N PHE A 521 -12.27 -18.75 2.78
CA PHE A 521 -11.78 -20.14 2.85
C PHE A 521 -12.90 -21.16 2.62
N SER A 522 -14.12 -20.88 3.06
CA SER A 522 -15.30 -21.68 2.74
C SER A 522 -15.57 -21.71 1.23
N ALA A 523 -15.52 -20.54 0.57
CA ALA A 523 -15.65 -20.44 -0.88
C ALA A 523 -14.54 -21.19 -1.63
N LYS A 524 -13.30 -21.11 -1.13
CA LYS A 524 -12.15 -21.84 -1.68
C LYS A 524 -12.32 -23.36 -1.54
N LYS A 525 -12.92 -23.84 -0.45
CA LYS A 525 -13.30 -25.26 -0.28
C LYS A 525 -14.38 -25.66 -1.28
N MET A 526 -15.45 -24.87 -1.41
CA MET A 526 -16.53 -25.13 -2.37
C MET A 526 -16.02 -25.24 -3.81
N LEU A 527 -15.07 -24.37 -4.19
CA LEU A 527 -14.42 -24.44 -5.49
C LEU A 527 -13.63 -25.74 -5.67
N ARG A 528 -12.82 -26.12 -4.67
CA ARG A 528 -12.02 -27.35 -4.70
C ARG A 528 -12.88 -28.60 -4.82
N GLU A 529 -14.02 -28.63 -4.16
CA GLU A 529 -14.97 -29.75 -4.16
C GLU A 529 -15.93 -29.74 -5.37
N ASN A 530 -15.89 -28.70 -6.21
CA ASN A 530 -16.88 -28.46 -7.27
C ASN A 530 -18.33 -28.57 -6.76
N LYS A 531 -18.62 -28.01 -5.58
CA LYS A 531 -19.97 -28.02 -5.01
C LYS A 531 -20.94 -27.26 -5.92
N ASN A 532 -22.11 -27.85 -6.14
CA ASN A 532 -23.22 -27.21 -6.86
C ASN A 532 -23.79 -26.04 -6.04
N ILE A 533 -24.42 -25.07 -6.73
CA ILE A 533 -25.11 -23.97 -6.08
C ILE A 533 -26.27 -24.50 -5.24
N GLN A 534 -26.43 -23.95 -4.04
CA GLN A 534 -27.63 -24.15 -3.24
C GLN A 534 -28.52 -22.92 -3.35
N ALA A 535 -29.67 -23.08 -4.00
CA ALA A 535 -30.65 -22.01 -4.21
C ALA A 535 -31.08 -21.31 -2.91
N SER A 536 -31.16 -22.06 -1.80
CA SER A 536 -31.52 -21.53 -0.48
C SER A 536 -30.42 -20.66 0.16
N GLN A 537 -29.18 -20.73 -0.33
CA GLN A 537 -28.04 -20.03 0.25
C GLN A 537 -27.59 -18.83 -0.59
N VAL A 538 -27.68 -18.90 -1.91
CA VAL A 538 -27.04 -17.90 -2.80
C VAL A 538 -27.54 -16.47 -2.61
N PHE A 539 -28.75 -16.28 -2.07
CA PHE A 539 -29.32 -14.97 -1.71
C PHE A 539 -29.65 -14.83 -0.23
N ASP A 540 -29.14 -15.75 0.61
CA ASP A 540 -29.14 -15.56 2.05
C ASP A 540 -28.01 -14.57 2.43
N PRO A 541 -28.31 -13.45 3.13
CA PRO A 541 -27.29 -12.50 3.57
C PRO A 541 -26.10 -13.13 4.29
N TYR A 542 -26.31 -14.24 5.01
CA TYR A 542 -25.26 -14.98 5.69
C TYR A 542 -24.24 -15.59 4.72
N TRP A 543 -24.69 -16.01 3.53
CA TRP A 543 -23.91 -16.76 2.54
C TRP A 543 -23.47 -15.92 1.34
N CYS A 544 -24.09 -14.76 1.11
CA CYS A 544 -23.80 -13.91 -0.05
C CYS A 544 -22.30 -13.66 -0.27
N THR A 545 -21.53 -13.40 0.79
CA THR A 545 -20.09 -13.16 0.68
C THR A 545 -19.30 -14.43 0.31
N VAL A 546 -19.74 -15.61 0.73
CA VAL A 546 -19.14 -16.89 0.31
C VAL A 546 -19.31 -17.08 -1.19
N TYR A 547 -20.53 -16.89 -1.73
CA TYR A 547 -20.79 -17.00 -3.16
C TYR A 547 -20.08 -15.91 -3.97
N PHE A 548 -19.97 -14.69 -3.43
CA PHE A 548 -19.17 -13.63 -4.03
C PHE A 548 -17.70 -14.05 -4.22
N PHE A 549 -17.08 -14.62 -3.17
CA PHE A 549 -15.73 -15.14 -3.27
C PHE A 549 -15.64 -16.35 -4.21
N LEU A 550 -16.62 -17.26 -4.21
CA LEU A 550 -16.63 -18.42 -5.10
C LEU A 550 -16.61 -17.99 -6.58
N ILE A 551 -17.48 -17.05 -6.94
CA ILE A 551 -17.55 -16.49 -8.29
C ILE A 551 -16.25 -15.77 -8.63
N GLY A 552 -15.74 -14.92 -7.72
CA GLY A 552 -14.48 -14.22 -7.95
C GLY A 552 -13.25 -15.12 -8.03
N LEU A 553 -13.29 -16.31 -7.42
CA LEU A 553 -12.22 -17.31 -7.54
C LEU A 553 -12.31 -18.03 -8.91
N LYS A 554 -13.51 -18.28 -9.43
CA LYS A 554 -13.70 -18.82 -10.79
C LYS A 554 -13.38 -17.79 -11.88
N ARG A 555 -13.74 -16.52 -11.65
CA ARG A 555 -13.62 -15.35 -12.56
C ARG A 555 -14.44 -15.45 -13.85
N ASP A 556 -14.19 -16.48 -14.64
CA ASP A 556 -14.94 -16.81 -15.86
C ASP A 556 -15.85 -18.01 -15.56
N CYS A 557 -17.15 -17.75 -15.41
CA CYS A 557 -18.12 -18.78 -14.99
C CYS A 557 -19.54 -18.50 -15.50
N PRO A 558 -19.77 -18.53 -16.82
CA PRO A 558 -21.07 -18.24 -17.40
C PRO A 558 -22.15 -19.21 -16.92
N GLU A 559 -21.86 -20.51 -16.81
CA GLU A 559 -22.82 -21.52 -16.36
C GLU A 559 -23.25 -21.27 -14.92
N LEU A 560 -22.28 -20.99 -14.04
CA LEU A 560 -22.55 -20.69 -12.63
C LEU A 560 -23.45 -19.46 -12.50
N LEU A 561 -23.17 -18.39 -13.25
CA LEU A 561 -23.99 -17.18 -13.20
C LEU A 561 -25.40 -17.43 -13.75
N THR A 562 -25.55 -18.19 -14.82
CA THR A 562 -26.88 -18.58 -15.34
C THR A 562 -27.67 -19.39 -14.31
N GLU A 563 -27.06 -20.37 -13.64
CA GLU A 563 -27.71 -21.11 -12.56
C GLU A 563 -28.19 -20.19 -11.42
N ILE A 564 -27.42 -19.14 -11.08
CA ILE A 564 -27.82 -18.15 -10.06
C ILE A 564 -29.02 -17.32 -10.51
N PHE A 565 -29.08 -16.95 -11.78
CA PHE A 565 -30.20 -16.18 -12.34
C PHE A 565 -31.51 -16.97 -12.32
N GLU A 566 -31.43 -18.28 -12.57
CA GLU A 566 -32.58 -19.19 -12.59
C GLU A 566 -33.17 -19.49 -11.20
N VAL A 567 -32.49 -19.13 -10.11
CA VAL A 567 -33.02 -19.28 -8.74
C VAL A 567 -34.27 -18.41 -8.57
N THR A 568 -35.41 -19.07 -8.41
CA THR A 568 -36.75 -18.46 -8.29
C THR A 568 -37.45 -18.91 -7.01
N ASN A 569 -38.66 -18.40 -6.74
CA ASN A 569 -39.46 -18.72 -5.55
C ASN A 569 -38.81 -18.30 -4.22
N LEU A 570 -38.13 -17.15 -4.23
CA LEU A 570 -37.54 -16.56 -3.04
C LEU A 570 -38.60 -15.81 -2.22
N PRO A 571 -38.46 -15.74 -0.89
CA PRO A 571 -39.21 -14.79 -0.07
C PRO A 571 -39.03 -13.35 -0.58
N PRO A 572 -40.02 -12.45 -0.41
CA PRO A 572 -39.94 -11.06 -0.87
C PRO A 572 -38.65 -10.32 -0.48
N GLN A 573 -38.15 -10.55 0.73
CA GLN A 573 -36.91 -9.94 1.22
C GLN A 573 -35.69 -10.43 0.43
N GLN A 574 -35.66 -11.73 0.08
CA GLN A 574 -34.59 -12.34 -0.71
C GLN A 574 -34.69 -11.99 -2.19
N GLU A 575 -35.86 -11.66 -2.73
CA GLU A 575 -35.97 -11.13 -4.10
C GLU A 575 -35.28 -9.76 -4.24
N ILE A 576 -35.39 -8.88 -3.23
CA ILE A 576 -34.66 -7.61 -3.19
C ILE A 576 -33.16 -7.87 -3.10
N ILE A 577 -32.74 -8.77 -2.22
CA ILE A 577 -31.33 -9.17 -2.09
C ILE A 577 -30.83 -9.75 -3.41
N LYS A 578 -31.62 -10.57 -4.11
CA LYS A 578 -31.26 -11.10 -5.43
C LYS A 578 -30.93 -9.98 -6.40
N ALA A 579 -31.78 -8.96 -6.53
CA ALA A 579 -31.54 -7.86 -7.45
C ALA A 579 -30.23 -7.10 -7.15
N TYR A 580 -29.95 -6.83 -5.87
CA TYR A 580 -28.75 -6.08 -5.47
C TYR A 580 -27.47 -6.94 -5.45
N GLN A 581 -27.56 -8.16 -4.93
CA GLN A 581 -26.42 -9.06 -4.82
C GLN A 581 -25.96 -9.57 -6.18
N THR A 582 -26.88 -9.72 -7.14
CA THR A 582 -26.54 -10.13 -8.51
C THR A 582 -25.53 -9.17 -9.14
N GLY A 583 -25.66 -7.86 -8.96
CA GLY A 583 -24.66 -6.91 -9.47
C GLY A 583 -23.27 -7.13 -8.88
N GLN A 584 -23.17 -7.47 -7.60
CA GLN A 584 -21.90 -7.82 -6.96
C GLN A 584 -21.31 -9.12 -7.52
N TYR A 585 -22.16 -10.11 -7.79
CA TYR A 585 -21.75 -11.36 -8.43
C TYR A 585 -21.25 -11.16 -9.85
N LEU A 586 -21.94 -10.31 -10.64
CA LEU A 586 -21.51 -9.95 -11.99
C LEU A 586 -20.14 -9.25 -11.98
N LEU A 587 -19.88 -8.36 -11.02
CA LEU A 587 -18.57 -7.71 -10.85
C LEU A 587 -17.49 -8.71 -10.42
N ALA A 588 -17.80 -9.63 -9.51
CA ALA A 588 -16.86 -10.69 -9.13
C ALA A 588 -16.49 -11.57 -10.34
N GLY A 589 -17.47 -11.90 -11.18
CA GLY A 589 -17.32 -12.71 -12.40
C GLY A 589 -17.02 -11.90 -13.66
N HIS A 590 -16.37 -10.74 -13.56
CA HIS A 590 -16.22 -9.77 -14.65
C HIS A 590 -15.51 -10.29 -15.93
N LEU A 591 -14.77 -11.41 -15.85
CA LEU A 591 -14.14 -12.06 -17.01
C LEU A 591 -15.10 -12.96 -17.80
N THR A 592 -16.30 -13.24 -17.26
CA THR A 592 -17.35 -13.99 -17.94
C THR A 592 -17.78 -13.27 -19.23
N PRO A 593 -18.13 -13.98 -20.32
CA PRO A 593 -18.66 -13.38 -21.53
C PRO A 593 -19.73 -12.31 -21.26
N TYR A 594 -19.49 -11.09 -21.74
CA TYR A 594 -20.30 -9.92 -21.40
C TYR A 594 -21.79 -10.07 -21.80
N LYS A 595 -22.11 -10.97 -22.74
CA LYS A 595 -23.50 -11.35 -23.04
C LYS A 595 -24.24 -11.91 -21.82
N THR A 596 -23.59 -12.76 -21.03
CA THR A 596 -24.17 -13.32 -19.79
C THR A 596 -24.37 -12.23 -18.75
N ILE A 597 -23.43 -11.30 -18.65
CA ILE A 597 -23.53 -10.12 -17.77
C ILE A 597 -24.74 -9.25 -18.13
N LYS A 598 -24.94 -8.98 -19.42
CA LYS A 598 -26.11 -8.25 -19.92
C LYS A 598 -27.43 -8.93 -19.56
N VAL A 599 -27.50 -10.26 -19.62
CA VAL A 599 -28.70 -11.02 -19.23
C VAL A 599 -28.99 -10.83 -17.74
N GLY A 600 -28.01 -11.08 -16.87
CA GLY A 600 -28.20 -10.92 -15.42
C GLY A 600 -28.58 -9.50 -15.01
N LEU A 601 -28.01 -8.49 -15.68
CA LEU A 601 -28.39 -7.09 -15.48
C LEU A 601 -29.85 -6.85 -15.87
N LYS A 602 -30.25 -7.23 -17.09
CA LYS A 602 -31.64 -7.03 -17.57
C LYS A 602 -32.65 -7.70 -16.64
N GLU A 603 -32.39 -8.93 -16.21
CA GLU A 603 -33.25 -9.65 -15.28
C GLU A 603 -33.37 -8.95 -13.92
N SER A 604 -32.27 -8.39 -13.41
CA SER A 604 -32.27 -7.69 -12.12
C SER A 604 -33.08 -6.39 -12.15
N PHE A 605 -32.96 -5.62 -13.24
CA PHE A 605 -33.78 -4.42 -13.44
C PHE A 605 -35.26 -4.75 -13.63
N SER A 606 -35.57 -5.82 -14.37
CA SER A 606 -36.94 -6.30 -14.53
C SER A 606 -37.54 -6.79 -13.20
N LEU A 607 -36.75 -7.48 -12.37
CA LEU A 607 -37.15 -7.93 -11.03
C LEU A 607 -37.49 -6.75 -10.12
N ILE A 608 -36.66 -5.69 -10.09
CA ILE A 608 -36.97 -4.50 -9.29
C ILE A 608 -38.21 -3.76 -9.82
N ALA A 609 -38.42 -3.70 -11.14
CA ALA A 609 -39.65 -3.13 -11.71
C ALA A 609 -40.90 -3.94 -11.31
N LYS A 610 -40.80 -5.28 -11.29
CA LYS A 610 -41.84 -6.16 -10.74
C LYS A 610 -42.10 -5.85 -9.27
N LEU A 611 -41.06 -5.78 -8.44
CA LEU A 611 -41.18 -5.54 -7.00
C LEU A 611 -41.80 -4.17 -6.68
N LEU A 612 -41.46 -3.13 -7.44
CA LEU A 612 -42.10 -1.83 -7.31
C LEU A 612 -43.61 -1.93 -7.62
N SER A 613 -43.98 -2.59 -8.72
CA SER A 613 -45.38 -2.79 -9.11
C SER A 613 -46.17 -3.57 -8.05
N GLU A 614 -45.58 -4.63 -7.48
CA GLU A 614 -46.20 -5.42 -6.41
C GLU A 614 -46.32 -4.66 -5.10
N GLY A 615 -45.29 -3.87 -4.74
CA GLY A 615 -45.33 -2.99 -3.57
C GLY A 615 -46.40 -1.91 -3.68
N LEU A 616 -46.54 -1.28 -4.86
CA LEU A 616 -47.55 -0.26 -5.14
C LEU A 616 -48.99 -0.83 -5.22
N SER A 617 -49.13 -2.12 -5.52
CA SER A 617 -50.43 -2.81 -5.56
C SER A 617 -50.84 -3.46 -4.23
N GLY A 618 -49.99 -3.40 -3.20
CA GLY A 618 -50.28 -3.98 -1.89
C GLY A 618 -50.08 -5.49 -1.79
N ASN A 619 -49.41 -6.10 -2.78
CA ASN A 619 -49.26 -7.55 -2.89
C ASN A 619 -47.99 -8.09 -2.22
N ASN A 620 -47.16 -7.22 -1.65
CA ASN A 620 -45.86 -7.55 -1.08
C ASN A 620 -45.59 -6.68 0.17
N PRO A 621 -44.88 -7.19 1.21
CA PRO A 621 -44.45 -6.43 2.39
C PRO A 621 -43.91 -5.00 2.14
N LEU A 622 -43.35 -4.72 0.96
CA LEU A 622 -42.92 -3.38 0.54
C LEU A 622 -44.04 -2.32 0.58
N SER A 623 -45.31 -2.73 0.55
CA SER A 623 -46.46 -1.82 0.66
C SER A 623 -46.58 -1.13 2.02
N ALA A 624 -45.79 -1.53 3.02
CA ALA A 624 -45.66 -0.83 4.29
C ALA A 624 -44.95 0.54 4.15
N LEU A 625 -44.27 0.79 3.04
CA LEU A 625 -43.60 2.06 2.76
C LEU A 625 -44.51 3.01 1.96
N PRO A 626 -44.38 4.34 2.15
CA PRO A 626 -44.96 5.32 1.25
C PRO A 626 -44.39 5.19 -0.18
N PRO A 627 -45.19 5.47 -1.23
CA PRO A 627 -44.77 5.33 -2.63
C PRO A 627 -43.41 5.97 -2.97
N VAL A 628 -43.16 7.19 -2.49
CA VAL A 628 -41.89 7.91 -2.76
C VAL A 628 -40.72 7.25 -2.04
N GLN A 629 -40.90 6.80 -0.80
CA GLN A 629 -39.84 6.12 -0.06
C GLN A 629 -39.50 4.77 -0.71
N LEU A 630 -40.52 4.06 -1.20
CA LEU A 630 -40.35 2.78 -1.90
C LEU A 630 -39.52 2.94 -3.18
N ILE A 631 -39.90 3.87 -4.07
CA ILE A 631 -39.13 4.09 -5.31
C ILE A 631 -37.71 4.59 -5.00
N TYR A 632 -37.54 5.41 -3.96
CA TYR A 632 -36.24 5.93 -3.57
C TYR A 632 -35.31 4.81 -3.09
N LEU A 633 -35.80 3.94 -2.21
CA LEU A 633 -35.07 2.77 -1.71
C LEU A 633 -34.59 1.88 -2.87
N LEU A 634 -35.51 1.55 -3.79
CA LEU A 634 -35.23 0.67 -4.92
C LEU A 634 -34.26 1.30 -5.93
N ALA A 635 -34.50 2.55 -6.31
CA ALA A 635 -33.67 3.24 -7.29
C ALA A 635 -32.27 3.53 -6.76
N TYR A 636 -32.13 3.95 -5.50
CA TYR A 636 -30.83 4.21 -4.89
C TYR A 636 -30.04 2.91 -4.69
N GLY A 637 -30.71 1.82 -4.30
CA GLY A 637 -30.11 0.48 -4.19
C GLY A 637 -29.58 -0.03 -5.54
N MET A 638 -30.38 0.10 -6.61
CA MET A 638 -29.94 -0.23 -7.96
C MET A 638 -28.79 0.66 -8.43
N SER A 639 -28.88 1.97 -8.20
CA SER A 639 -27.83 2.92 -8.56
C SER A 639 -26.51 2.63 -7.83
N HIS A 640 -26.52 2.26 -6.55
CA HIS A 640 -25.29 1.85 -5.84
C HIS A 640 -24.73 0.53 -6.36
N THR A 641 -25.61 -0.40 -6.73
CA THR A 641 -25.24 -1.74 -7.18
C THR A 641 -24.69 -1.76 -8.60
N TYR A 642 -25.33 -1.05 -9.52
CA TYR A 642 -25.05 -1.07 -10.95
C TYR A 642 -24.45 0.26 -11.46
N GLY A 643 -24.28 1.26 -10.59
CA GLY A 643 -23.66 2.56 -10.88
C GLY A 643 -22.14 2.48 -10.96
N TYR A 644 -21.70 1.57 -11.80
CA TYR A 644 -20.33 1.21 -12.09
C TYR A 644 -20.12 1.31 -13.59
N LYS A 645 -18.96 1.79 -14.02
CA LYS A 645 -18.66 1.99 -15.45
C LYS A 645 -18.70 0.68 -16.22
N TYR A 646 -18.38 -0.43 -15.56
CA TYR A 646 -18.46 -1.77 -16.14
C TYR A 646 -19.85 -2.11 -16.73
N PHE A 647 -20.93 -1.57 -16.14
CA PHE A 647 -22.30 -1.81 -16.59
C PHE A 647 -22.84 -0.75 -17.56
N GLU A 648 -22.10 0.33 -17.83
CA GLU A 648 -22.57 1.49 -18.59
C GLU A 648 -23.11 1.10 -19.98
N ASP A 649 -22.38 0.27 -20.71
CA ASP A 649 -22.79 -0.18 -22.06
C ASP A 649 -24.06 -1.03 -22.02
N ALA A 650 -24.14 -1.97 -21.07
CA ALA A 650 -25.31 -2.83 -20.88
C ALA A 650 -26.57 -2.02 -20.48
N ILE A 651 -26.40 -0.99 -19.64
CA ILE A 651 -27.49 -0.08 -19.24
C ILE A 651 -27.96 0.73 -20.45
N ASN A 652 -27.03 1.33 -21.20
CA ASN A 652 -27.35 2.15 -22.38
C ASN A 652 -28.07 1.34 -23.46
N GLU A 653 -27.62 0.12 -23.74
CA GLU A 653 -28.29 -0.78 -24.68
C GLU A 653 -29.72 -1.12 -24.23
N SER A 654 -29.90 -1.45 -22.94
CA SER A 654 -31.21 -1.76 -22.36
C SER A 654 -32.17 -0.55 -22.43
N ILE A 655 -31.66 0.67 -22.21
CA ILE A 655 -32.42 1.92 -22.41
C ILE A 655 -32.86 2.04 -23.87
N ILE A 656 -31.95 1.87 -24.83
CA ILE A 656 -32.24 2.02 -26.27
C ILE A 656 -33.30 1.02 -26.74
N GLU A 657 -33.23 -0.23 -26.26
CA GLU A 657 -34.21 -1.27 -26.57
C GLU A 657 -35.60 -0.90 -26.04
N LYS A 658 -35.71 -0.49 -24.76
CA LYS A 658 -37.00 -0.24 -24.11
C LYS A 658 -37.63 1.10 -24.47
N ILE A 659 -36.84 2.12 -24.77
CA ILE A 659 -37.37 3.47 -24.99
C ILE A 659 -38.32 3.53 -26.20
N LYS A 660 -38.09 2.68 -27.22
CA LYS A 660 -38.87 2.61 -28.47
C LYS A 660 -40.12 1.72 -28.41
N GLY A 661 -40.29 0.90 -27.37
CA GLY A 661 -41.37 -0.10 -27.29
C GLY A 661 -42.72 0.44 -26.76
N PRO A 662 -43.81 -0.34 -26.88
CA PRO A 662 -45.05 -0.06 -26.17
C PRO A 662 -44.81 -0.18 -24.66
N THR A 663 -44.94 0.94 -23.94
CA THR A 663 -44.69 1.00 -22.50
C THR A 663 -45.94 0.65 -21.71
N ASP A 664 -45.99 -0.56 -21.15
CA ASP A 664 -46.80 -0.79 -19.95
C ASP A 664 -46.17 -0.06 -18.74
N GLU A 665 -46.87 -0.01 -17.60
CA GLU A 665 -46.35 0.68 -16.41
C GLU A 665 -45.05 0.06 -15.88
N ARG A 666 -44.86 -1.26 -16.04
CA ARG A 666 -43.66 -1.96 -15.55
C ARG A 666 -42.44 -1.60 -16.40
N ASP A 667 -42.59 -1.50 -17.72
CA ASP A 667 -41.54 -1.03 -18.62
C ASP A 667 -41.13 0.42 -18.31
N MET A 668 -42.08 1.27 -17.91
CA MET A 668 -41.76 2.62 -17.45
C MET A 668 -40.95 2.62 -16.14
N TYR A 669 -41.26 1.73 -15.20
CA TYR A 669 -40.49 1.58 -13.96
C TYR A 669 -39.06 1.11 -14.24
N GLU A 670 -38.91 0.10 -15.10
CA GLU A 670 -37.58 -0.41 -15.47
C GLU A 670 -36.73 0.66 -16.16
N LEU A 671 -37.31 1.37 -17.13
CA LEU A 671 -36.65 2.48 -17.81
C LEU A 671 -36.27 3.61 -16.84
N PHE A 672 -37.13 3.89 -15.85
CA PHE A 672 -36.82 4.86 -14.79
C PHE A 672 -35.60 4.41 -13.96
N PHE A 673 -35.50 3.15 -13.55
CA PHE A 673 -34.35 2.65 -12.80
C PHE A 673 -33.05 2.70 -13.61
N LEU A 674 -33.09 2.30 -14.89
CA LEU A 674 -31.93 2.37 -15.79
C LEU A 674 -31.44 3.80 -15.98
N THR A 675 -32.36 4.75 -16.22
CA THR A 675 -32.02 6.17 -16.37
C THR A 675 -31.49 6.78 -15.06
N THR A 676 -32.05 6.39 -13.91
CA THR A 676 -31.56 6.86 -12.60
C THR A 676 -30.16 6.34 -12.30
N THR A 677 -29.85 5.09 -12.68
CA THR A 677 -28.49 4.53 -12.57
C THR A 677 -27.50 5.29 -13.47
N THR A 678 -27.94 5.67 -14.68
CA THR A 678 -27.14 6.49 -15.59
C THR A 678 -26.92 7.91 -15.05
N ALA A 679 -27.91 8.48 -14.37
CA ALA A 679 -27.78 9.75 -13.68
C ALA A 679 -26.77 9.68 -12.52
N TYR A 680 -26.80 8.59 -11.75
CA TYR A 680 -25.85 8.32 -10.67
C TYR A 680 -24.40 8.21 -11.16
N LEU A 681 -24.18 7.71 -12.38
CA LEU A 681 -22.88 7.72 -13.06
C LEU A 681 -22.41 9.13 -13.50
N GLY A 682 -23.19 10.19 -13.22
CA GLY A 682 -22.84 11.58 -13.50
C GLY A 682 -23.29 12.08 -14.88
N ASN A 683 -24.14 11.32 -15.59
CA ASN A 683 -24.67 11.77 -16.88
C ASN A 683 -25.76 12.83 -16.70
N ASN A 684 -25.40 14.09 -16.95
CA ASN A 684 -26.31 15.25 -16.81
C ASN A 684 -27.61 15.14 -17.61
N ASN A 685 -27.60 14.40 -18.73
CA ASN A 685 -28.74 14.27 -19.64
C ASN A 685 -29.47 12.93 -19.49
N ALA A 686 -29.24 12.18 -18.41
CA ALA A 686 -29.75 10.82 -18.23
C ALA A 686 -31.27 10.69 -18.42
N PHE A 687 -32.05 11.68 -17.97
CA PHE A 687 -33.52 11.67 -18.08
C PHE A 687 -34.07 12.23 -19.40
N ASP A 688 -33.24 12.85 -20.24
CA ASP A 688 -33.70 13.60 -21.42
C ASP A 688 -34.52 12.75 -22.38
N ALA A 689 -34.03 11.54 -22.68
CA ALA A 689 -34.67 10.64 -23.63
C ALA A 689 -36.03 10.15 -23.08
N LEU A 690 -36.05 9.75 -21.80
CA LEU A 690 -37.28 9.34 -21.10
C LEU A 690 -38.33 10.45 -21.10
N ILE A 691 -37.92 11.69 -20.80
CA ILE A 691 -38.81 12.85 -20.77
C ILE A 691 -39.33 13.19 -22.17
N LYS A 692 -38.46 13.16 -23.19
CA LYS A 692 -38.85 13.49 -24.57
C LYS A 692 -39.86 12.50 -25.14
N GLN A 693 -39.67 11.21 -24.86
CA GLN A 693 -40.51 10.16 -25.44
C GLN A 693 -41.76 9.86 -24.62
N HIS A 694 -41.63 9.77 -23.29
CA HIS A 694 -42.70 9.30 -22.40
C HIS A 694 -43.12 10.32 -21.33
N GLY A 695 -42.55 11.53 -21.32
CA GLY A 695 -42.75 12.50 -20.24
C GLY A 695 -44.20 12.89 -19.93
N LYS A 696 -45.13 12.74 -20.90
CA LYS A 696 -46.58 12.98 -20.71
C LYS A 696 -47.34 11.77 -20.18
N SER A 697 -46.87 10.56 -20.46
CA SER A 697 -47.49 9.29 -20.04
C SER A 697 -46.92 8.76 -18.72
N LEU A 698 -45.77 9.28 -18.26
CA LEU A 698 -45.15 8.89 -16.99
C LEU A 698 -46.12 9.00 -15.81
N PRO A 699 -46.22 7.97 -14.95
CA PRO A 699 -46.91 8.02 -13.67
C PRO A 699 -46.38 9.15 -12.80
N GLU A 700 -47.27 9.77 -12.01
CA GLU A 700 -46.94 10.94 -11.18
C GLU A 700 -45.81 10.67 -10.19
N LEU A 701 -45.76 9.44 -9.65
CA LEU A 701 -44.65 8.96 -8.82
C LEU A 701 -43.29 9.06 -9.53
N LEU A 702 -43.19 8.62 -10.78
CA LEU A 702 -41.93 8.68 -11.55
C LEU A 702 -41.52 10.11 -11.85
N ARG A 703 -42.49 11.02 -12.10
CA ARG A 703 -42.19 12.44 -12.34
C ARG A 703 -41.57 13.09 -11.11
N LEU A 704 -42.10 12.78 -9.92
CA LEU A 704 -41.54 13.22 -8.65
C LEU A 704 -40.17 12.59 -8.40
N GLY A 705 -40.01 11.30 -8.70
CA GLY A 705 -38.72 10.61 -8.65
C GLY A 705 -37.64 11.32 -9.49
N ILE A 706 -37.95 11.68 -10.74
CA ILE A 706 -37.04 12.45 -11.61
C ILE A 706 -36.65 13.77 -10.96
N SER A 707 -37.59 14.46 -10.30
CA SER A 707 -37.28 15.72 -9.59
C SER A 707 -36.26 15.50 -8.48
N HIS A 708 -36.49 14.52 -7.61
CA HIS A 708 -35.59 14.24 -6.47
C HIS A 708 -34.20 13.82 -6.92
N PHE A 709 -34.11 12.84 -7.81
CA PHE A 709 -32.81 12.34 -8.27
C PHE A 709 -32.03 13.35 -9.11
N ASN A 710 -32.72 14.26 -9.82
CA ASN A 710 -32.05 15.38 -10.48
C ASN A 710 -31.35 16.30 -9.47
N ASP A 711 -32.01 16.57 -8.34
CA ASP A 711 -31.49 17.44 -7.28
C ASP A 711 -30.38 16.73 -6.48
N ASP A 712 -30.60 15.48 -6.06
CA ASP A 712 -29.63 14.67 -5.31
C ASP A 712 -28.32 14.47 -6.06
N PHE A 713 -28.40 14.20 -7.37
CA PHE A 713 -27.22 14.01 -8.21
C PHE A 713 -26.73 15.31 -8.86
N SER A 714 -27.33 16.45 -8.52
CA SER A 714 -26.92 17.79 -8.98
C SER A 714 -26.78 17.90 -10.51
N LEU A 715 -27.73 17.29 -11.24
CA LEU A 715 -27.67 17.18 -12.70
C LEU A 715 -27.97 18.51 -13.39
N LYS A 716 -27.28 18.74 -14.52
CA LYS A 716 -27.37 20.00 -15.28
C LYS A 716 -27.95 19.77 -16.68
N SER A 717 -29.21 19.33 -16.76
CA SER A 717 -29.96 19.28 -18.03
C SER A 717 -31.01 20.39 -18.13
N ALA A 718 -31.01 21.09 -19.26
CA ALA A 718 -32.01 22.12 -19.57
C ALA A 718 -33.40 21.50 -19.81
N VAL A 719 -33.45 20.30 -20.40
CA VAL A 719 -34.70 19.56 -20.67
C VAL A 719 -35.33 19.14 -19.36
N THR A 720 -34.56 18.48 -18.48
CA THR A 720 -35.02 18.04 -17.16
C THR A 720 -35.42 19.23 -16.28
N SER A 721 -34.60 20.29 -16.23
CA SER A 721 -34.94 21.51 -15.48
C SER A 721 -36.25 22.15 -15.93
N LYS A 722 -36.50 22.20 -17.26
CA LYS A 722 -37.74 22.73 -17.82
C LYS A 722 -38.93 21.83 -17.51
N TYR A 723 -38.74 20.52 -17.51
CA TYR A 723 -39.75 19.53 -17.16
C TYR A 723 -40.16 19.64 -15.69
N ILE A 724 -39.20 19.68 -14.76
CA ILE A 724 -39.42 19.83 -13.31
C ILE A 724 -40.16 21.14 -13.00
N LYS A 725 -39.74 22.27 -13.60
CA LYS A 725 -40.45 23.55 -13.44
C LYS A 725 -41.92 23.49 -13.88
N LYS A 726 -42.22 22.75 -14.96
CA LYS A 726 -43.60 22.54 -15.41
C LYS A 726 -44.37 21.62 -14.46
N LEU A 727 -43.72 20.58 -13.95
CA LEU A 727 -44.29 19.66 -12.97
C LEU A 727 -44.72 20.41 -11.71
N HIS A 728 -43.82 21.17 -11.08
CA HIS A 728 -44.12 21.92 -9.85
C HIS A 728 -45.25 22.94 -10.06
N LYS A 729 -45.23 23.70 -11.17
CA LYS A 729 -46.33 24.61 -11.50
C LYS A 729 -47.67 23.89 -11.65
N GLY A 730 -47.68 22.73 -12.33
CA GLY A 730 -48.88 21.92 -12.50
C GLY A 730 -49.41 21.36 -11.18
N LEU A 731 -48.52 20.88 -10.31
CA LEU A 731 -48.87 20.34 -9.01
C LEU A 731 -49.48 21.41 -8.07
N HIS A 732 -48.85 22.58 -7.96
CA HIS A 732 -49.36 23.68 -7.13
C HIS A 732 -50.71 24.25 -7.61
N SER A 733 -51.05 24.06 -8.89
CA SER A 733 -52.33 24.51 -9.45
C SER A 733 -53.52 23.60 -9.12
N ARG A 734 -53.29 22.43 -8.51
CA ARG A 734 -54.36 21.47 -8.17
C ARG A 734 -54.94 21.75 -6.78
N GLY A 735 -56.27 21.79 -6.67
CA GLY A 735 -56.97 22.03 -5.40
C GLY A 735 -56.76 20.95 -4.33
N ASN A 736 -56.32 19.75 -4.71
CA ASN A 736 -56.04 18.62 -3.81
C ASN A 736 -54.53 18.35 -3.62
N PHE A 737 -53.67 19.32 -3.92
CA PHE A 737 -52.21 19.17 -3.88
C PHE A 737 -51.69 18.58 -2.57
N ASN A 738 -52.08 19.15 -1.42
CA ASN A 738 -51.59 18.69 -0.11
C ASN A 738 -52.00 17.25 0.21
N GLU A 739 -53.22 16.85 -0.14
CA GLU A 739 -53.70 15.48 0.07
C GLU A 739 -52.96 14.48 -0.82
N MET A 740 -52.67 14.87 -2.06
CA MET A 740 -51.92 14.05 -3.01
C MET A 740 -50.47 13.85 -2.58
N ILE A 741 -49.80 14.91 -2.11
CA ILE A 741 -48.44 14.84 -1.57
C ILE A 741 -48.42 13.96 -0.31
N ALA A 742 -49.34 14.17 0.64
CA ALA A 742 -49.41 13.33 1.83
C ALA A 742 -49.57 11.83 1.49
N LYS A 743 -50.42 11.48 0.52
CA LYS A 743 -50.59 10.09 0.04
C LYS A 743 -49.32 9.49 -0.56
N LEU A 744 -48.43 10.29 -1.15
CA LEU A 744 -47.23 9.81 -1.82
C LEU A 744 -46.00 9.75 -0.89
N TYR A 745 -45.90 10.65 0.09
CA TYR A 745 -44.72 10.80 0.94
C TYR A 745 -44.89 10.25 2.36
N ASP A 746 -46.10 10.32 2.92
CA ASP A 746 -46.32 10.11 4.35
C ASP A 746 -47.14 8.86 4.66
N ILE A 747 -48.04 8.46 3.75
CA ILE A 747 -48.97 7.35 3.98
C ILE A 747 -48.45 6.07 3.31
N PRO A 748 -48.35 4.94 4.04
CA PRO A 748 -48.06 3.64 3.46
C PRO A 748 -49.02 3.26 2.32
N VAL A 749 -48.51 2.53 1.32
CA VAL A 749 -49.35 2.03 0.22
C VAL A 749 -50.50 1.16 0.73
N ALA A 750 -50.23 0.26 1.68
CA ALA A 750 -51.22 -0.64 2.26
C ALA A 750 -52.41 0.13 2.86
N GLU A 751 -52.14 1.17 3.66
CA GLU A 751 -53.18 2.01 4.27
C GLU A 751 -53.99 2.77 3.23
N THR A 752 -53.35 3.19 2.13
CA THR A 752 -54.02 3.90 1.04
C THR A 752 -55.01 2.99 0.30
N LEU A 753 -54.64 1.72 0.11
CA LEU A 753 -55.47 0.70 -0.53
C LEU A 753 -56.62 0.22 0.37
N GLU A 754 -56.43 0.17 1.69
CA GLU A 754 -57.50 -0.13 2.64
C GLU A 754 -58.55 0.99 2.67
N LYS A 755 -58.12 2.25 2.69
CA LYS A 755 -59.02 3.41 2.64
C LYS A 755 -59.82 3.46 1.34
N SER A 756 -59.22 3.12 0.20
CA SER A 756 -59.94 3.09 -1.10
C SER A 756 -60.95 1.93 -1.18
N LYS A 757 -60.63 0.75 -0.63
CA LYS A 757 -61.57 -0.36 -0.51
C LYS A 757 -62.75 -0.05 0.43
N ALA A 758 -62.51 0.68 1.52
CA ALA A 758 -63.56 1.10 2.45
C ALA A 758 -64.54 2.14 1.86
N ILE A 759 -64.11 2.91 0.86
CA ILE A 759 -64.93 3.93 0.17
C ILE A 759 -65.70 3.32 -1.01
N GLY A 760 -65.14 2.31 -1.69
CA GLY A 760 -65.79 1.63 -2.83
C GLY A 760 -66.82 0.55 -2.46
N GLY A 761 -66.95 0.21 -1.17
CA GLY A 761 -67.94 -0.73 -0.64
C GLY A 761 -69.21 -0.08 -0.06
N LYS A 762 -69.45 1.21 -0.36
CA LYS A 762 -70.67 1.94 0.00
C LYS A 762 -71.57 2.18 -1.20
#